data_AF-A0A9P5BPP1-F1
#
_entry.id   AF-A0A9P5BPP1-F1
#
_cell.length_a   1.000
_cell.length_b   1.000
_cell.length_c   1.000
_cell.angle_alpha   90.00
_cell.angle_beta   90.00
_cell.angle_gamma   90.00
#
_symmetry.space_group_name_H-M   'P 1'
#
loop_
_entity.id
_entity.type
_entity.pdbx_description
1 polymer ?
#
loop_
_entity_poly.entity_id
_entity_poly.type
_entity_poly.pdbx_seq_one_letter_code
_entity_poly.pdbx_strand_id
1 'polypeptide(L)'
;MPSNKEWRAGEFGIRPVRVANCSGYHGDPAIEMYKQATLGDVDFITGDYLAEVNMANNAEAYSKGQHPGYEATALKGLELSIDTIAEKRIKVAINGGALNPEGLAVKVAALVAEKAYDLKVAYVSGDNVLPKLDRHMPQDRENALAHLDSLNGHVTVTPETYIFAKGGDESREIVSANAYLGAHAIYEAFQQGADIIICGRASDASPVIACAWYWWSWSNINYDELAGALVAGHLIECSAYVTGGNFAGFDAFDLENFVDPGFPIAEIAQDGSCVITKHEGTGGIVTVDTCKSQLVYELQGDVYINSDVKAYLEDIEMDQVGQDRVRVHGVRGAPPPDTTKLALFYKGGYEMQALFNATGHNFEQKFALLEKQVRFHLGEEKLSHLDFLEFQRIGVPAVNPANQNSGTVYLRILAQSTKAEALQAIMMAIGNISLKHYSGFHSSLDFRSAMPRPYLAYYPALWQQAKLEEMFHFVDGTGTTKSFKTTPPPQFEIMEERASYDTKSPTPLDGGVIEVRLGSIALGRSGDKGANLNFGLFVDTQAKWDWLRSYMSRAKVQELLGEDWRPEFSIERVEFPKIFAVHFVVYGILGRGRTGAEAQSKPLSELKFTVVMGREMAIPSPHDPEFSHAIIVGKARSDATEPGQFVDVVGVAEMTATMRTLTSPIHVNADLKYHLDNSVVVQTVAHPQLHLEAHHEFHSFTESSPGQTLTATDTSPRDTIVGGNGDMRYFGPPSGISLVSTATPRKSGQHTPESWSKWTHPSIEPLFTKQVMKPLPSWTEAFSLVSEFFADEHQVFPCFNAPAFMCLLGQQYSGTCTESPAWWVSLNSVLAIAQRRRAEAAQSAEAEDLAWAYASNALAGTWDILMRSTQLSSVQALLAIAWFFIGTPNPQPSFMLVGCAVRLAHSIGIHVESQDPSVSPAEANMRKKVFWIAICLDRELCLRTGRPPCHDLSAAYVDPPIGSLDETEIIKTVDGHELNLFKGQIQLAMIQSAIYHDLHSGKAPPNCVADSVADLLQKLENWRAEFAPTLNHGCAARCEHHGLMRLYFSYYNAVIVVSRAHSLTFWVSPNHLEILALPSKMRDSIENCLNASRCIIELSKLMPVTWKSLHWDVIPIPMSAVVILCIMAIRTPMNEFATNDTHLAGDVMQIFKTLDEANGNTYLTQVRKVCQELYRKACYAVQSSNAQLVETINVETPALQASSNANQQESHQTRHTDSMFEINLDAFEQTMPYPLPMVWDLDTSLWTSTI
;
A
#
# COMPACT_ATOMS: atom_id res chain seq x y z
N MET A 1 0.57 25.57 48.62
CA MET A 1 0.64 25.97 47.19
C MET A 1 1.90 26.80 46.97
N PRO A 2 3.00 26.23 46.46
CA PRO A 2 3.83 26.98 45.53
C PRO A 2 2.99 27.20 44.27
N SER A 3 2.92 28.43 43.76
CA SER A 3 2.01 28.77 42.66
C SER A 3 2.66 28.51 41.30
N ASN A 4 1.90 27.92 40.37
CA ASN A 4 2.28 27.64 38.98
C ASN A 4 2.48 28.93 38.09
N LYS A 5 2.78 30.07 38.72
CA LYS A 5 2.76 31.44 38.16
C LYS A 5 3.85 31.74 37.12
N GLU A 6 4.76 30.80 36.87
CA GLU A 6 5.83 30.95 35.88
C GLU A 6 5.45 30.35 34.53
N TRP A 7 4.51 29.40 34.48
CA TRP A 7 4.02 28.83 33.21
C TRP A 7 3.10 29.83 32.50
N ARG A 8 3.44 30.19 31.26
CA ARG A 8 2.72 31.22 30.45
C ARG A 8 2.44 32.50 31.26
N ALA A 9 3.42 32.93 32.05
CA ALA A 9 3.31 34.07 32.97
C ALA A 9 2.95 35.37 32.24
N GLY A 10 1.76 35.93 32.53
CA GLY A 10 1.23 37.11 31.85
C GLY A 10 0.35 36.83 30.63
N GLU A 11 0.17 35.56 30.26
CA GLU A 11 -0.80 35.10 29.24
C GLU A 11 -1.90 34.20 29.84
N PHE A 12 -1.53 33.34 30.80
CA PHE A 12 -2.40 32.37 31.46
C PHE A 12 -3.64 33.03 32.06
N GLY A 13 -4.84 32.61 31.61
CA GLY A 13 -6.11 33.18 32.05
C GLY A 13 -6.37 34.63 31.61
N ILE A 14 -5.70 35.12 30.56
CA ILE A 14 -5.85 36.50 30.04
C ILE A 14 -6.29 36.52 28.56
N ARG A 15 -5.88 35.54 27.75
CA ARG A 15 -6.30 35.35 26.36
C ARG A 15 -6.95 33.97 26.15
N PRO A 16 -7.69 33.74 25.05
CA PRO A 16 -8.12 32.40 24.65
C PRO A 16 -6.96 31.39 24.69
N VAL A 17 -7.24 30.20 25.25
CA VAL A 17 -6.30 29.08 25.27
C VAL A 17 -6.24 28.45 23.88
N ARG A 18 -5.05 28.08 23.43
CA ARG A 18 -4.87 27.39 22.15
C ARG A 18 -4.64 25.91 22.39
N VAL A 19 -5.67 25.11 22.15
CA VAL A 19 -5.62 23.65 22.24
C VAL A 19 -5.59 23.09 20.82
N ALA A 20 -4.49 22.43 20.47
CA ALA A 20 -4.26 21.83 19.16
C ALA A 20 -4.39 20.31 19.23
N ASN A 21 -5.10 19.69 18.29
CA ASN A 21 -5.26 18.24 18.31
C ASN A 21 -4.29 17.56 17.33
N CYS A 22 -3.63 16.47 17.74
CA CYS A 22 -2.60 15.79 16.95
C CYS A 22 -2.97 14.37 16.50
N SER A 23 -4.16 13.88 16.83
CA SER A 23 -4.67 12.56 16.48
C SER A 23 -6.17 12.50 16.74
N GLY A 24 -6.91 11.86 15.83
CA GLY A 24 -8.28 11.37 16.03
C GLY A 24 -8.44 9.87 15.75
N TYR A 25 -7.36 9.19 15.38
CA TYR A 25 -7.33 7.75 15.13
C TYR A 25 -5.92 7.20 15.28
N HIS A 26 -5.75 5.97 15.81
CA HIS A 26 -4.42 5.38 16.04
C HIS A 26 -3.52 5.28 14.79
N GLY A 27 -4.12 5.32 13.59
CA GLY A 27 -3.41 5.32 12.30
C GLY A 27 -2.93 6.69 11.83
N ASP A 28 -3.22 7.78 12.55
CA ASP A 28 -2.76 9.12 12.17
C ASP A 28 -1.22 9.23 12.20
N PRO A 29 -0.61 10.00 11.28
CA PRO A 29 0.84 10.17 11.25
C PRO A 29 1.38 10.82 12.53
N ALA A 30 2.34 10.17 13.19
CA ALA A 30 3.00 10.69 14.39
C ALA A 30 3.67 12.08 14.18
N ILE A 31 3.91 12.50 12.94
CA ILE A 31 4.42 13.83 12.59
C ILE A 31 3.38 14.95 12.82
N GLU A 32 2.08 14.67 12.94
CA GLU A 32 1.07 15.70 13.21
C GLU A 32 1.25 16.33 14.60
N MET A 33 1.70 15.57 15.61
CA MET A 33 2.09 16.14 16.91
C MET A 33 3.25 17.13 16.78
N TYR A 34 4.22 16.82 15.91
CA TYR A 34 5.37 17.68 15.64
C TYR A 34 4.98 18.93 14.84
N LYS A 35 4.12 18.79 13.81
CA LYS A 35 3.51 19.92 13.09
C LYS A 35 2.79 20.84 14.08
N GLN A 36 1.92 20.30 14.95
CA GLN A 36 1.19 21.07 15.95
C GLN A 36 2.10 21.78 16.97
N ALA A 37 3.20 21.14 17.38
CA ALA A 37 4.19 21.73 18.28
C ALA A 37 5.05 22.83 17.61
N THR A 38 5.35 22.70 16.31
CA THR A 38 6.33 23.57 15.62
C THR A 38 5.70 24.75 14.88
N LEU A 39 4.66 24.52 14.08
CA LEU A 39 4.17 25.46 13.05
C LEU A 39 3.57 26.77 13.61
N GLY A 40 3.22 26.81 14.89
CA GLY A 40 2.70 28.01 15.54
C GLY A 40 2.82 27.99 17.07
N ASP A 41 2.16 28.94 17.72
CA ASP A 41 2.10 29.05 19.17
C ASP A 41 0.83 28.39 19.71
N VAL A 42 0.99 27.19 20.28
CA VAL A 42 -0.06 26.46 21.01
C VAL A 42 0.26 26.46 22.52
N ASP A 43 -0.76 26.27 23.36
CA ASP A 43 -0.59 26.11 24.81
C ASP A 43 -0.65 24.64 25.21
N PHE A 44 -1.56 23.91 24.58
CA PHE A 44 -1.79 22.50 24.80
C PHE A 44 -1.82 21.72 23.48
N ILE A 45 -1.34 20.48 23.53
CA ILE A 45 -1.61 19.47 22.50
C ILE A 45 -2.46 18.35 23.11
N THR A 46 -3.56 18.02 22.44
CA THR A 46 -4.40 16.85 22.72
C THR A 46 -4.29 15.83 21.60
N GLY A 47 -4.81 14.62 21.82
CA GLY A 47 -4.83 13.57 20.81
C GLY A 47 -5.68 12.39 21.25
N ASP A 48 -6.68 12.06 20.44
CA ASP A 48 -7.45 10.82 20.51
C ASP A 48 -6.83 9.75 19.59
N TYR A 49 -6.57 8.58 20.17
CA TYR A 49 -6.02 7.42 19.50
C TYR A 49 -6.97 6.19 19.65
N LEU A 50 -8.15 6.33 20.26
CA LEU A 50 -8.95 5.21 20.75
C LEU A 50 -10.33 5.12 20.07
N ALA A 51 -10.39 4.41 18.95
CA ALA A 51 -11.66 3.81 18.53
C ALA A 51 -11.98 2.57 19.40
N GLU A 52 -13.24 2.15 19.46
CA GLU A 52 -13.62 0.88 20.09
C GLU A 52 -12.81 -0.31 19.55
N VAL A 53 -12.53 -0.32 18.23
CA VAL A 53 -11.97 -1.48 17.54
C VAL A 53 -10.49 -1.73 17.86
N ASN A 54 -9.65 -0.69 18.03
CA ASN A 54 -8.24 -0.91 18.40
C ASN A 54 -8.10 -1.29 19.88
N MET A 55 -8.89 -0.70 20.78
CA MET A 55 -8.91 -1.15 22.19
C MET A 55 -9.26 -2.64 22.30
N ALA A 56 -10.27 -3.11 21.57
CA ALA A 56 -10.67 -4.52 21.55
C ALA A 56 -9.53 -5.43 21.03
N ASN A 57 -9.00 -5.13 19.84
CA ASN A 57 -7.95 -5.94 19.21
C ASN A 57 -6.65 -5.97 20.03
N ASN A 58 -6.24 -4.81 20.56
CA ASN A 58 -5.00 -4.67 21.33
C ASN A 58 -5.11 -5.31 22.72
N ALA A 59 -6.31 -5.49 23.28
CA ALA A 59 -6.51 -6.12 24.59
C ALA A 59 -6.13 -7.61 24.60
N GLU A 60 -6.54 -8.38 23.59
CA GLU A 60 -6.14 -9.79 23.56
C GLU A 60 -4.63 -9.93 23.34
N ALA A 61 -4.02 -9.14 22.44
CA ALA A 61 -2.57 -9.16 22.23
C ALA A 61 -1.78 -8.69 23.46
N TYR A 62 -2.25 -7.66 24.18
CA TYR A 62 -1.62 -7.18 25.42
C TYR A 62 -1.67 -8.24 26.52
N SER A 63 -2.82 -8.90 26.71
CA SER A 63 -2.97 -9.99 27.69
C SER A 63 -2.03 -11.19 27.44
N LYS A 64 -1.63 -11.40 26.17
CA LYS A 64 -0.66 -12.42 25.74
C LYS A 64 0.80 -11.94 25.75
N GLY A 65 1.08 -10.69 26.12
CA GLY A 65 2.41 -10.08 26.07
C GLY A 65 2.92 -9.78 24.65
N GLN A 66 2.03 -9.80 23.65
CA GLN A 66 2.33 -9.62 22.22
C GLN A 66 2.17 -8.16 21.75
N HIS A 67 1.59 -7.29 22.58
CA HIS A 67 1.44 -5.85 22.34
C HIS A 67 1.82 -5.07 23.61
N PRO A 68 2.43 -3.86 23.55
CA PRO A 68 2.78 -3.09 24.74
C PRO A 68 1.56 -2.55 25.53
N GLY A 69 0.36 -2.56 24.94
CA GLY A 69 -0.89 -2.11 25.56
C GLY A 69 -1.20 -0.63 25.39
N TYR A 70 -0.26 0.17 24.87
CA TYR A 70 -0.43 1.56 24.46
C TYR A 70 -0.19 1.73 22.96
N GLU A 71 -0.61 2.85 22.38
CA GLU A 71 -0.50 3.12 20.94
C GLU A 71 0.89 3.64 20.57
N ALA A 72 1.52 3.00 19.57
CA ALA A 72 2.90 3.30 19.19
C ALA A 72 3.05 4.67 18.50
N THR A 73 2.02 5.15 17.80
CA THR A 73 1.98 6.48 17.16
C THR A 73 1.97 7.60 18.19
N ALA A 74 1.33 7.41 19.36
CA ALA A 74 1.36 8.35 20.48
C ALA A 74 2.78 8.50 21.07
N LEU A 75 3.47 7.39 21.32
CA LEU A 75 4.88 7.42 21.75
C LEU A 75 5.77 8.09 20.68
N LYS A 76 5.60 7.73 19.41
CA LYS A 76 6.41 8.30 18.31
C LYS A 76 6.17 9.80 18.12
N GLY A 77 4.95 10.28 18.32
CA GLY A 77 4.64 11.72 18.30
C GLY A 77 5.37 12.47 19.40
N LEU A 78 5.37 11.92 20.62
CA LEU A 78 6.12 12.48 21.74
C LEU A 78 7.64 12.43 21.49
N GLU A 79 8.20 11.33 20.98
CA GLU A 79 9.62 11.23 20.60
C GLU A 79 10.06 12.31 19.60
N LEU A 80 9.22 12.64 18.62
CA LEU A 80 9.49 13.70 17.63
C LEU A 80 9.35 15.10 18.23
N SER A 81 8.41 15.28 19.17
CA SER A 81 7.97 16.61 19.63
C SER A 81 8.59 17.05 20.96
N ILE A 82 9.20 16.14 21.73
CA ILE A 82 9.60 16.40 23.13
C ILE A 82 10.53 17.60 23.30
N ASP A 83 11.42 17.84 22.34
CA ASP A 83 12.37 18.95 22.36
C ASP A 83 11.63 20.30 22.24
N THR A 84 10.69 20.41 21.31
CA THR A 84 9.86 21.61 21.14
C THR A 84 8.82 21.76 22.25
N ILE A 85 8.29 20.66 22.80
CA ILE A 85 7.42 20.65 23.98
C ILE A 85 8.16 21.23 25.20
N ALA A 86 9.43 20.85 25.40
CA ALA A 86 10.27 21.40 26.45
C ALA A 86 10.61 22.89 26.21
N GLU A 87 11.02 23.25 25.00
CA GLU A 87 11.39 24.62 24.60
C GLU A 87 10.24 25.61 24.75
N LYS A 88 9.09 25.34 24.09
CA LYS A 88 7.90 26.20 24.13
C LYS A 88 7.07 26.03 25.41
N ARG A 89 7.46 25.11 26.31
CA ARG A 89 6.69 24.69 27.50
C ARG A 89 5.23 24.32 27.16
N ILE A 90 5.01 23.61 26.06
CA ILE A 90 3.67 23.10 25.70
C ILE A 90 3.24 22.04 26.73
N LYS A 91 1.96 22.00 27.08
CA LYS A 91 1.39 20.92 27.89
C LYS A 91 0.67 19.90 27.01
N VAL A 92 0.63 18.64 27.43
CA VAL A 92 0.09 17.54 26.61
C VAL A 92 -0.87 16.68 27.40
N ALA A 93 -2.02 16.33 26.82
CA ALA A 93 -2.98 15.37 27.37
C ALA A 93 -3.52 14.46 26.26
N ILE A 94 -3.10 13.19 26.25
CA ILE A 94 -3.44 12.23 25.18
C ILE A 94 -3.97 10.91 25.75
N ASN A 95 -4.94 10.28 25.09
CA ASN A 95 -5.48 8.97 25.49
C ASN A 95 -4.74 7.77 24.86
N GLY A 96 -3.65 8.02 24.12
CA GLY A 96 -2.80 7.00 23.50
C GLY A 96 -2.14 5.99 24.46
N GLY A 97 -2.35 6.11 25.78
CA GLY A 97 -2.05 5.06 26.74
C GLY A 97 -2.94 3.82 26.60
N ALA A 98 -4.12 3.95 26.01
CA ALA A 98 -5.06 2.87 25.69
C ALA A 98 -5.38 1.93 26.88
N LEU A 99 -4.70 0.79 26.97
CA LEU A 99 -4.88 -0.24 27.99
C LEU A 99 -3.73 -0.27 29.01
N ASN A 100 -2.64 0.45 28.73
CA ASN A 100 -1.43 0.52 29.53
C ASN A 100 -0.88 1.97 29.60
N PRO A 101 -1.64 2.92 30.17
CA PRO A 101 -1.21 4.31 30.29
C PRO A 101 0.01 4.49 31.20
N GLU A 102 0.18 3.61 32.20
CA GLU A 102 1.40 3.52 33.01
C GLU A 102 2.62 3.19 32.14
N GLY A 103 2.54 2.14 31.32
CA GLY A 103 3.64 1.70 30.46
C GLY A 103 4.10 2.76 29.45
N LEU A 104 3.18 3.57 28.92
CA LEU A 104 3.52 4.71 28.07
C LEU A 104 4.12 5.85 28.89
N ALA A 105 3.53 6.22 30.03
CA ALA A 105 4.08 7.26 30.89
C ALA A 105 5.50 6.93 31.42
N VAL A 106 5.80 5.67 31.73
CA VAL A 106 7.16 5.21 32.08
C VAL A 106 8.13 5.41 30.91
N LYS A 107 7.73 5.14 29.66
CA LYS A 107 8.56 5.41 28.48
C LYS A 107 8.81 6.90 28.26
N VAL A 108 7.78 7.73 28.43
CA VAL A 108 7.89 9.18 28.26
C VAL A 108 8.71 9.82 29.40
N ALA A 109 8.57 9.33 30.64
CA ALA A 109 9.39 9.77 31.77
C ALA A 109 10.87 9.41 31.59
N ALA A 110 11.17 8.23 31.02
CA ALA A 110 12.53 7.84 30.66
C ALA A 110 13.10 8.74 29.55
N LEU A 111 12.33 9.04 28.49
CA LEU A 111 12.72 9.97 27.42
C LEU A 111 13.02 11.38 27.94
N VAL A 112 12.17 11.90 28.83
CA VAL A 112 12.37 13.20 29.50
C VAL A 112 13.65 13.22 30.34
N ALA A 113 13.93 12.13 31.07
CA ALA A 113 15.14 12.00 31.88
C ALA A 113 16.41 11.84 31.02
N GLU A 114 16.35 11.11 29.91
CA GLU A 114 17.44 10.96 28.93
C GLU A 114 17.82 12.31 28.31
N LYS A 115 16.81 13.11 27.94
CA LYS A 115 16.96 14.49 27.43
C LYS A 115 17.30 15.53 28.51
N ALA A 116 17.25 15.15 29.79
CA ALA A 116 17.44 16.02 30.95
C ALA A 116 16.49 17.24 31.02
N TYR A 117 15.24 17.10 30.57
CA TYR A 117 14.23 18.17 30.64
C TYR A 117 13.47 18.18 31.98
N ASP A 118 13.16 19.37 32.51
CA ASP A 118 12.25 19.55 33.66
C ASP A 118 10.77 19.52 33.22
N LEU A 119 10.34 18.38 32.68
CA LEU A 119 8.94 18.09 32.35
C LEU A 119 8.40 17.03 33.29
N LYS A 120 7.20 17.22 33.83
CA LYS A 120 6.57 16.24 34.73
C LYS A 120 5.57 15.37 33.97
N VAL A 121 5.84 14.07 33.94
CA VAL A 121 4.98 13.07 33.29
C VAL A 121 4.03 12.47 34.32
N ALA A 122 2.77 12.31 33.96
CA ALA A 122 1.76 11.61 34.75
C ALA A 122 0.91 10.68 33.86
N TYR A 123 0.27 9.70 34.47
CA TYR A 123 -0.83 8.95 33.85
C TYR A 123 -2.10 8.96 34.68
N VAL A 124 -3.25 8.75 34.02
CA VAL A 124 -4.56 8.56 34.65
C VAL A 124 -4.90 7.06 34.68
N SER A 125 -5.51 6.59 35.77
CA SER A 125 -6.07 5.25 35.89
C SER A 125 -7.45 5.26 36.53
N GLY A 126 -8.18 4.14 36.43
CA GLY A 126 -9.54 3.97 36.96
C GLY A 126 -10.59 3.64 35.89
N ASP A 127 -10.21 3.70 34.61
CA ASP A 127 -11.04 3.36 33.44
C ASP A 127 -11.28 1.85 33.33
N ASN A 128 -10.25 1.04 33.56
CA ASN A 128 -10.33 -0.42 33.49
C ASN A 128 -11.13 -0.99 34.67
N VAL A 129 -12.41 -1.28 34.43
CA VAL A 129 -13.33 -1.87 35.41
C VAL A 129 -13.43 -3.40 35.28
N LEU A 130 -12.67 -4.05 34.39
CA LEU A 130 -12.67 -5.51 34.22
C LEU A 130 -12.45 -6.29 35.54
N PRO A 131 -11.57 -5.85 36.48
CA PRO A 131 -11.44 -6.50 37.79
C PRO A 131 -12.65 -6.37 38.72
N LYS A 132 -13.68 -5.59 38.34
CA LYS A 132 -14.93 -5.37 39.10
C LYS A 132 -16.13 -6.11 38.49
N LEU A 133 -15.91 -6.96 37.49
CA LEU A 133 -16.93 -7.72 36.75
C LEU A 133 -16.72 -9.24 36.90
N ASP A 134 -17.69 -10.03 36.43
CA ASP A 134 -17.40 -11.43 36.09
C ASP A 134 -16.47 -11.48 34.86
N ARG A 135 -15.79 -12.60 34.66
CA ARG A 135 -14.97 -12.85 33.48
C ARG A 135 -15.80 -13.05 32.19
N HIS A 136 -17.11 -13.26 32.30
CA HIS A 136 -17.99 -13.55 31.16
C HIS A 136 -19.23 -12.66 31.12
N MET A 137 -19.78 -12.48 29.92
CA MET A 137 -21.12 -11.91 29.74
C MET A 137 -22.17 -12.83 30.37
N PRO A 138 -23.23 -12.28 30.99
CA PRO A 138 -24.31 -13.09 31.57
C PRO A 138 -25.09 -13.85 30.49
N GLN A 139 -25.63 -15.02 30.86
CA GLN A 139 -26.40 -15.88 29.95
C GLN A 139 -27.83 -15.37 29.70
N ASP A 140 -28.24 -14.28 30.34
CA ASP A 140 -29.57 -13.68 30.24
C ASP A 140 -29.50 -12.14 30.22
N ARG A 141 -30.63 -11.50 29.91
CA ARG A 141 -30.77 -10.04 29.81
C ARG A 141 -30.96 -9.35 31.17
N GLU A 142 -31.48 -10.03 32.18
CA GLU A 142 -31.83 -9.43 33.47
C GLU A 142 -30.59 -9.17 34.33
N ASN A 143 -29.57 -10.02 34.20
CA ASN A 143 -28.26 -9.87 34.83
C ASN A 143 -27.26 -9.02 34.01
N ALA A 144 -27.64 -8.52 32.83
CA ALA A 144 -26.80 -7.64 32.02
C ALA A 144 -26.75 -6.21 32.60
N LEU A 145 -25.58 -5.56 32.49
CA LEU A 145 -25.48 -4.12 32.74
C LEU A 145 -26.39 -3.35 31.78
N ALA A 146 -27.00 -2.26 32.25
CA ALA A 146 -27.87 -1.43 31.44
C ALA A 146 -27.14 -0.95 30.17
N HIS A 147 -27.77 -1.14 29.01
CA HIS A 147 -27.24 -0.67 27.72
C HIS A 147 -27.32 0.86 27.65
N LEU A 148 -26.38 1.51 26.95
CA LEU A 148 -26.28 2.97 26.83
C LEU A 148 -27.63 3.63 26.49
N ASP A 149 -28.31 3.12 25.46
CA ASP A 149 -29.60 3.67 25.02
C ASP A 149 -30.81 3.19 25.83
N SER A 150 -30.66 2.26 26.79
CA SER A 150 -31.80 1.67 27.53
C SER A 150 -32.49 2.60 28.53
N LEU A 151 -31.93 3.79 28.77
CA LEU A 151 -32.60 4.85 29.52
C LEU A 151 -33.61 5.65 28.66
N ASN A 152 -33.53 5.59 27.32
CA ASN A 152 -34.50 6.26 26.46
C ASN A 152 -35.74 5.37 26.28
N GLY A 153 -36.83 5.71 26.97
CA GLY A 153 -38.09 4.95 26.96
C GLY A 153 -38.78 4.84 25.59
N HIS A 154 -38.35 5.61 24.60
CA HIS A 154 -38.86 5.55 23.22
C HIS A 154 -38.01 4.68 22.29
N VAL A 155 -36.86 4.19 22.75
CA VAL A 155 -35.94 3.34 21.97
C VAL A 155 -36.16 1.87 22.32
N THR A 156 -36.53 1.07 21.32
CA THR A 156 -36.49 -0.38 21.44
C THR A 156 -35.09 -0.87 21.07
N VAL A 157 -34.32 -1.29 22.09
CA VAL A 157 -33.03 -1.99 21.89
C VAL A 157 -33.30 -3.31 21.18
N THR A 158 -32.60 -3.57 20.07
CA THR A 158 -32.91 -4.70 19.17
C THR A 158 -32.42 -6.04 19.72
N PRO A 159 -32.93 -7.19 19.22
CA PRO A 159 -32.53 -8.51 19.71
C PRO A 159 -31.03 -8.80 19.59
N GLU A 160 -30.37 -8.25 18.57
CA GLU A 160 -28.94 -8.44 18.28
C GLU A 160 -28.04 -7.89 19.40
N THR A 161 -28.47 -6.85 20.12
CA THR A 161 -27.75 -6.30 21.28
C THR A 161 -27.53 -7.33 22.39
N TYR A 162 -28.44 -8.31 22.50
CA TYR A 162 -28.39 -9.36 23.53
C TYR A 162 -28.02 -10.74 22.96
N ILE A 163 -27.38 -10.80 21.78
CA ILE A 163 -26.98 -12.06 21.12
C ILE A 163 -26.05 -12.94 21.98
N PHE A 164 -25.39 -12.37 22.99
CA PHE A 164 -24.59 -13.13 23.96
C PHE A 164 -25.42 -14.10 24.82
N ALA A 165 -26.71 -13.82 25.03
CA ALA A 165 -27.66 -14.66 25.76
C ALA A 165 -28.34 -15.73 24.88
N LYS A 166 -27.93 -15.89 23.62
CA LYS A 166 -28.49 -16.87 22.66
C LYS A 166 -27.55 -18.07 22.49
N GLY A 167 -28.07 -19.28 22.74
CA GLY A 167 -27.63 -20.47 21.99
C GLY A 167 -26.98 -21.64 22.73
N GLY A 168 -26.83 -21.65 24.06
CA GLY A 168 -26.37 -22.83 24.80
C GLY A 168 -25.52 -22.53 26.04
N ASP A 169 -24.99 -23.59 26.66
CA ASP A 169 -24.36 -23.56 28.00
C ASP A 169 -23.01 -22.81 28.09
N GLU A 170 -22.44 -22.35 26.96
CA GLU A 170 -21.11 -21.75 26.90
C GLU A 170 -21.14 -20.23 27.14
N SER A 171 -20.55 -19.79 28.26
CA SER A 171 -20.49 -18.38 28.65
C SER A 171 -19.40 -17.60 27.87
N ARG A 172 -19.71 -16.37 27.45
CA ARG A 172 -18.83 -15.60 26.53
C ARG A 172 -17.85 -14.71 27.29
N GLU A 173 -16.56 -15.05 27.24
CA GLU A 173 -15.48 -14.32 27.94
C GLU A 173 -15.37 -12.85 27.50
N ILE A 174 -15.26 -11.96 28.50
CA ILE A 174 -14.99 -10.53 28.37
C ILE A 174 -13.47 -10.31 28.27
N VAL A 175 -13.04 -9.51 27.29
CA VAL A 175 -11.64 -9.26 26.93
C VAL A 175 -11.18 -7.87 27.38
N SER A 176 -12.07 -6.88 27.38
CA SER A 176 -11.80 -5.51 27.87
C SER A 176 -13.11 -4.90 28.41
N ALA A 177 -12.97 -4.04 29.43
CA ALA A 177 -14.05 -3.31 30.07
C ALA A 177 -13.51 -1.94 30.53
N ASN A 178 -13.62 -0.92 29.69
CA ASN A 178 -13.03 0.40 29.94
C ASN A 178 -14.13 1.49 29.95
N ALA A 179 -14.28 2.15 31.10
CA ALA A 179 -15.19 3.27 31.31
C ALA A 179 -14.59 4.57 30.77
N TYR A 180 -15.44 5.45 30.25
CA TYR A 180 -15.03 6.73 29.64
C TYR A 180 -14.79 7.76 30.74
N LEU A 181 -13.53 7.94 31.16
CA LEU A 181 -13.18 8.91 32.20
C LEU A 181 -13.43 10.37 31.75
N GLY A 182 -13.52 11.26 32.73
CA GLY A 182 -13.68 12.69 32.52
C GLY A 182 -12.35 13.45 32.41
N ALA A 183 -12.49 14.77 32.46
CA ALA A 183 -11.45 15.78 32.51
C ALA A 183 -10.86 15.95 33.93
N HIS A 184 -11.59 15.51 34.97
CA HIS A 184 -11.24 15.73 36.38
C HIS A 184 -9.79 15.30 36.73
N ALA A 185 -9.37 14.06 36.46
CA ALA A 185 -7.98 13.64 36.70
C ALA A 185 -6.93 14.45 35.91
N ILE A 186 -7.25 14.82 34.67
CA ILE A 186 -6.33 15.54 33.78
C ILE A 186 -6.14 16.98 34.31
N TYR A 187 -7.24 17.63 34.69
CA TYR A 187 -7.25 18.94 35.35
C TYR A 187 -6.50 18.92 36.70
N GLU A 188 -6.79 17.96 37.58
CA GLU A 188 -6.11 17.85 38.87
C GLU A 188 -4.59 17.59 38.71
N ALA A 189 -4.19 16.76 37.74
CA ALA A 189 -2.77 16.53 37.43
C ALA A 189 -2.07 17.79 36.91
N PHE A 190 -2.70 18.56 36.00
CA PHE A 190 -2.18 19.87 35.57
C PHE A 190 -2.07 20.85 36.75
N GLN A 191 -3.04 20.88 37.67
CA GLN A 191 -2.98 21.71 38.88
C GLN A 191 -1.86 21.31 39.85
N GLN A 192 -1.53 20.02 39.97
CA GLN A 192 -0.31 19.56 40.68
C GLN A 192 0.99 19.81 39.89
N GLY A 193 0.90 20.31 38.66
CA GLY A 193 2.06 20.70 37.84
C GLY A 193 2.59 19.63 36.89
N ALA A 194 1.74 18.70 36.43
CA ALA A 194 2.05 17.86 35.27
C ALA A 194 2.25 18.71 34.00
N ASP A 195 3.11 18.25 33.11
CA ASP A 195 3.32 18.82 31.78
C ASP A 195 2.85 17.86 30.67
N ILE A 196 3.02 16.55 30.85
CA ILE A 196 2.52 15.51 29.94
C ILE A 196 1.65 14.54 30.73
N ILE A 197 0.41 14.33 30.27
CA ILE A 197 -0.57 13.43 30.87
C ILE A 197 -0.97 12.36 29.85
N ILE A 198 -0.87 11.10 30.27
CA ILE A 198 -1.25 9.92 29.49
C ILE A 198 -2.51 9.28 30.09
N CYS A 199 -3.59 9.19 29.32
CA CYS A 199 -4.83 8.54 29.74
C CYS A 199 -4.96 7.12 29.15
N GLY A 200 -5.71 6.26 29.85
CA GLY A 200 -6.40 5.11 29.24
C GLY A 200 -7.64 5.59 28.50
N ARG A 201 -8.81 4.94 28.66
CA ARG A 201 -10.06 5.49 28.10
C ARG A 201 -10.50 6.76 28.84
N ALA A 202 -10.19 7.92 28.26
CA ALA A 202 -10.96 9.15 28.48
C ALA A 202 -12.19 9.19 27.55
N SER A 203 -13.10 10.10 27.83
CA SER A 203 -14.02 10.66 26.83
C SER A 203 -13.24 11.59 25.90
N ASP A 204 -13.60 11.62 24.62
CA ASP A 204 -12.65 12.00 23.58
C ASP A 204 -12.35 13.51 23.56
N ALA A 205 -13.37 14.33 23.88
CA ALA A 205 -13.24 15.76 24.15
C ALA A 205 -12.69 16.12 25.54
N SER A 206 -12.70 15.21 26.53
CA SER A 206 -12.37 15.55 27.93
C SER A 206 -10.91 16.01 28.15
N PRO A 207 -9.89 15.57 27.38
CA PRO A 207 -8.57 16.24 27.36
C PRO A 207 -8.66 17.74 27.02
N VAL A 208 -9.49 18.13 26.05
CA VAL A 208 -9.67 19.53 25.64
C VAL A 208 -10.41 20.33 26.71
N ILE A 209 -11.44 19.74 27.34
CA ILE A 209 -12.11 20.30 28.51
C ILE A 209 -11.10 20.57 29.63
N ALA A 210 -10.23 19.61 29.96
CA ALA A 210 -9.23 19.75 31.00
C ALA A 210 -8.21 20.87 30.72
N CYS A 211 -7.78 21.03 29.46
CA CYS A 211 -6.89 22.11 29.04
C CYS A 211 -7.53 23.50 29.24
N ALA A 212 -8.78 23.69 28.79
CA ALA A 212 -9.50 24.95 28.95
C ALA A 212 -9.84 25.26 30.41
N TRP A 213 -10.30 24.26 31.15
CA TRP A 213 -10.62 24.36 32.57
C TRP A 213 -9.37 24.73 33.39
N TYR A 214 -8.22 24.10 33.14
CA TYR A 214 -6.98 24.46 33.81
C TYR A 214 -6.53 25.89 33.47
N TRP A 215 -6.53 26.28 32.20
CA TRP A 215 -6.12 27.62 31.75
C TRP A 215 -6.96 28.76 32.35
N TRP A 216 -8.28 28.63 32.31
CA TRP A 216 -9.19 29.64 32.85
C TRP A 216 -9.43 29.51 34.36
N SER A 217 -9.00 28.41 34.97
CA SER A 217 -9.20 28.08 36.38
C SER A 217 -10.69 28.16 36.80
N TRP A 218 -11.57 27.66 35.93
CA TRP A 218 -13.00 27.52 36.20
C TRP A 218 -13.27 26.59 37.42
N SER A 219 -14.50 26.62 37.94
CA SER A 219 -14.98 25.65 38.94
C SER A 219 -15.58 24.41 38.26
N ASN A 220 -15.65 23.28 38.96
CA ASN A 220 -16.40 22.07 38.52
C ASN A 220 -17.93 22.23 38.50
N ILE A 221 -18.43 23.47 38.53
CA ILE A 221 -19.85 23.85 38.36
C ILE A 221 -20.04 25.00 37.35
N ASN A 222 -18.98 25.41 36.65
CA ASN A 222 -19.02 26.33 35.51
C ASN A 222 -19.48 25.55 34.27
N TYR A 223 -20.72 25.06 34.31
CA TYR A 223 -21.20 24.09 33.34
C TYR A 223 -21.34 24.67 31.93
N ASP A 224 -21.72 25.94 31.77
CA ASP A 224 -21.80 26.59 30.46
C ASP A 224 -20.40 26.63 29.80
N GLU A 225 -19.38 27.00 30.57
CA GLU A 225 -18.00 27.09 30.07
C GLU A 225 -17.39 25.70 29.78
N LEU A 226 -17.66 24.70 30.63
CA LEU A 226 -17.29 23.30 30.40
C LEU A 226 -18.03 22.70 29.18
N ALA A 227 -19.29 23.07 28.95
CA ALA A 227 -20.08 22.64 27.79
C ALA A 227 -19.57 23.28 26.48
N GLY A 228 -19.17 24.55 26.51
CA GLY A 228 -18.47 25.19 25.39
C GLY A 228 -17.14 24.48 25.07
N ALA A 229 -16.36 24.12 26.10
CA ALA A 229 -15.13 23.35 25.92
C ALA A 229 -15.35 21.91 25.42
N LEU A 230 -16.47 21.26 25.79
CA LEU A 230 -16.90 19.96 25.25
C LEU A 230 -17.15 20.05 23.74
N VAL A 231 -17.89 21.07 23.28
CA VAL A 231 -18.13 21.30 21.84
C VAL A 231 -16.83 21.68 21.12
N ALA A 232 -15.97 22.48 21.74
CA ALA A 232 -14.66 22.81 21.18
C ALA A 232 -13.77 21.56 21.01
N GLY A 233 -13.81 20.62 21.97
CA GLY A 233 -13.12 19.33 21.87
C GLY A 233 -13.67 18.47 20.74
N HIS A 234 -14.98 18.30 20.70
CA HIS A 234 -15.67 17.55 19.64
C HIS A 234 -15.40 18.07 18.22
N LEU A 235 -15.22 19.38 18.07
CA LEU A 235 -14.85 19.99 16.81
C LEU A 235 -13.39 19.75 16.39
N ILE A 236 -12.49 19.36 17.30
CA ILE A 236 -11.06 19.14 16.99
C ILE A 236 -10.59 17.69 17.14
N GLU A 237 -11.33 16.83 17.82
CA GLU A 237 -10.91 15.45 18.15
C GLU A 237 -10.73 14.55 16.92
N CYS A 238 -11.62 14.59 15.93
CA CYS A 238 -11.58 13.73 14.73
C CYS A 238 -10.58 14.19 13.66
N SER A 239 -9.28 14.23 13.99
CA SER A 239 -8.19 14.47 13.03
C SER A 239 -8.43 15.74 12.19
N ALA A 240 -8.37 15.64 10.85
CA ALA A 240 -8.62 16.74 9.92
C ALA A 240 -10.11 16.98 9.56
N TYR A 241 -11.10 16.40 10.25
CA TYR A 241 -12.49 16.46 9.78
C TYR A 241 -13.04 17.90 9.67
N VAL A 242 -12.83 18.75 10.69
CA VAL A 242 -13.26 20.16 10.66
C VAL A 242 -12.44 21.03 9.70
N THR A 243 -11.28 20.53 9.24
CA THR A 243 -10.41 21.19 8.25
C THR A 243 -10.62 20.65 6.82
N GLY A 244 -11.67 19.86 6.60
CA GLY A 244 -12.10 19.38 5.28
C GLY A 244 -11.99 17.87 5.06
N GLY A 245 -11.41 17.12 6.01
CA GLY A 245 -11.36 15.67 5.97
C GLY A 245 -12.77 15.05 5.94
N ASN A 246 -13.07 14.26 4.91
CA ASN A 246 -14.36 13.58 4.75
C ASN A 246 -15.58 14.55 4.74
N PHE A 247 -15.35 15.80 4.32
CA PHE A 247 -16.36 16.84 4.17
C PHE A 247 -17.21 16.64 2.91
N ALA A 248 -18.54 16.59 3.06
CA ALA A 248 -19.45 16.29 1.95
C ALA A 248 -19.48 17.36 0.84
N GLY A 249 -19.12 18.61 1.14
CA GLY A 249 -19.11 19.73 0.19
C GLY A 249 -17.77 19.97 -0.53
N PHE A 250 -16.86 18.99 -0.54
CA PHE A 250 -15.51 19.16 -1.08
C PHE A 250 -15.49 19.57 -2.57
N ASP A 251 -16.47 19.16 -3.37
CA ASP A 251 -16.53 19.44 -4.81
C ASP A 251 -16.97 20.88 -5.16
N ALA A 252 -17.24 21.71 -4.15
CA ALA A 252 -17.43 23.15 -4.28
C ALA A 252 -16.11 23.96 -4.17
N PHE A 253 -14.98 23.31 -3.86
CA PHE A 253 -13.67 23.93 -3.67
C PHE A 253 -12.61 23.28 -4.57
N ASP A 254 -11.42 23.88 -4.66
CA ASP A 254 -10.29 23.26 -5.36
C ASP A 254 -9.85 21.99 -4.60
N LEU A 255 -9.61 20.90 -5.33
CA LEU A 255 -9.23 19.60 -4.75
C LEU A 255 -7.86 19.64 -4.07
N GLU A 256 -6.96 20.52 -4.50
CA GLU A 256 -5.64 20.72 -3.89
C GLU A 256 -5.75 21.12 -2.40
N ASN A 257 -6.87 21.75 -1.98
CA ASN A 257 -7.10 22.06 -0.57
C ASN A 257 -7.20 20.79 0.31
N PHE A 258 -7.62 19.65 -0.24
CA PHE A 258 -7.89 18.42 0.54
C PHE A 258 -6.80 17.35 0.42
N VAL A 259 -5.63 17.69 -0.16
CA VAL A 259 -4.53 16.73 -0.38
C VAL A 259 -3.71 16.44 0.90
N ASP A 260 -3.40 17.47 1.70
CA ASP A 260 -2.80 17.36 3.05
C ASP A 260 -3.50 18.36 4.00
N PRO A 261 -4.74 18.07 4.44
CA PRO A 261 -5.48 18.98 5.31
C PRO A 261 -4.87 19.02 6.72
N GLY A 262 -4.39 20.20 7.11
CA GLY A 262 -3.74 20.39 8.41
C GLY A 262 -4.69 20.18 9.58
N PHE A 263 -4.18 19.70 10.72
CA PHE A 263 -5.03 19.40 11.88
C PHE A 263 -5.48 20.67 12.63
N PRO A 264 -6.67 20.65 13.26
CA PRO A 264 -7.31 21.82 13.84
C PRO A 264 -6.75 22.26 15.20
N ILE A 265 -7.10 23.49 15.56
CA ILE A 265 -6.81 24.16 16.82
C ILE A 265 -8.11 24.85 17.28
N ALA A 266 -8.46 24.70 18.56
CA ALA A 266 -9.50 25.48 19.20
C ALA A 266 -8.89 26.61 20.04
N GLU A 267 -9.34 27.85 19.80
CA GLU A 267 -9.04 29.03 20.63
C GLU A 267 -10.21 29.27 21.60
N ILE A 268 -10.14 28.71 22.82
CA ILE A 268 -11.28 28.68 23.76
C ILE A 268 -11.20 29.88 24.71
N ALA A 269 -12.23 30.73 24.69
CA ALA A 269 -12.36 31.94 25.50
C ALA A 269 -12.89 31.66 26.91
N GLN A 270 -12.90 32.68 27.78
CA GLN A 270 -13.27 32.56 29.20
C GLN A 270 -14.72 32.14 29.43
N ASP A 271 -15.60 32.41 28.46
CA ASP A 271 -17.03 32.10 28.45
C ASP A 271 -17.35 30.73 27.82
N GLY A 272 -16.33 29.92 27.51
CA GLY A 272 -16.47 28.64 26.80
C GLY A 272 -16.71 28.76 25.29
N SER A 273 -17.00 29.96 24.76
CA SER A 273 -17.05 30.16 23.31
C SER A 273 -15.66 29.99 22.70
N CYS A 274 -15.57 29.49 21.47
CA CYS A 274 -14.28 29.20 20.84
C CYS A 274 -14.18 29.74 19.41
N VAL A 275 -12.96 29.85 18.89
CA VAL A 275 -12.70 29.96 17.46
C VAL A 275 -11.95 28.71 17.01
N ILE A 276 -12.53 27.95 16.08
CA ILE A 276 -11.83 26.85 15.40
C ILE A 276 -10.98 27.46 14.27
N THR A 277 -9.73 27.01 14.18
CA THR A 277 -8.72 27.46 13.22
C THR A 277 -7.77 26.30 12.87
N LYS A 278 -6.86 26.50 11.93
CA LYS A 278 -5.68 25.64 11.72
C LYS A 278 -4.40 26.50 11.67
N HIS A 279 -3.23 25.87 11.54
CA HIS A 279 -1.97 26.60 11.30
C HIS A 279 -1.95 27.23 9.91
N GLU A 280 -1.38 28.44 9.83
CA GLU A 280 -1.18 29.13 8.55
C GLU A 280 -0.23 28.33 7.64
N GLY A 281 -0.46 28.37 6.33
CA GLY A 281 0.33 27.62 5.34
C GLY A 281 0.07 26.11 5.29
N THR A 282 -0.77 25.56 6.18
CA THR A 282 -1.26 24.17 6.07
C THR A 282 -2.49 24.07 5.15
N GLY A 283 -2.65 22.93 4.50
CA GLY A 283 -3.81 22.63 3.65
C GLY A 283 -5.11 22.50 4.46
N GLY A 284 -6.19 22.17 3.76
CA GLY A 284 -7.54 22.13 4.31
C GLY A 284 -8.22 23.50 4.27
N ILE A 285 -9.49 23.55 4.72
CA ILE A 285 -10.28 24.77 4.88
C ILE A 285 -11.08 24.70 6.19
N VAL A 286 -11.19 25.82 6.92
CA VAL A 286 -12.07 25.91 8.10
C VAL A 286 -13.20 26.89 7.83
N THR A 287 -14.39 26.34 7.62
CA THR A 287 -15.61 27.07 7.22
C THR A 287 -16.76 26.72 8.15
N VAL A 288 -17.78 27.60 8.22
CA VAL A 288 -19.00 27.32 8.98
C VAL A 288 -19.59 25.96 8.61
N ASP A 289 -19.52 25.54 7.34
CA ASP A 289 -20.06 24.25 6.91
C ASP A 289 -19.17 23.05 7.26
N THR A 290 -17.83 23.19 7.33
CA THR A 290 -16.98 22.11 7.90
C THR A 290 -17.17 21.98 9.42
N CYS A 291 -17.41 23.10 10.13
CA CYS A 291 -17.79 23.08 11.55
C CYS A 291 -19.18 22.47 11.78
N LYS A 292 -20.20 22.79 10.97
CA LYS A 292 -21.51 22.12 11.01
C LYS A 292 -21.38 20.63 10.74
N SER A 293 -20.60 20.25 9.72
CA SER A 293 -20.33 18.83 9.40
C SER A 293 -19.75 18.08 10.59
N GLN A 294 -18.75 18.63 11.28
CA GLN A 294 -18.16 17.97 12.44
C GLN A 294 -19.13 17.96 13.64
N LEU A 295 -19.88 19.04 13.91
CA LEU A 295 -20.84 19.06 15.03
C LEU A 295 -21.94 17.99 14.93
N VAL A 296 -22.42 17.68 13.72
CA VAL A 296 -23.49 16.69 13.51
C VAL A 296 -22.97 15.26 13.32
N TYR A 297 -21.70 15.01 13.62
CA TYR A 297 -21.05 13.70 13.61
C TYR A 297 -21.11 13.06 15.01
N GLU A 298 -21.53 11.78 15.09
CA GLU A 298 -21.64 10.99 16.34
C GLU A 298 -22.44 11.63 17.50
N LEU A 299 -23.24 12.65 17.23
CA LEU A 299 -24.11 13.31 18.20
C LEU A 299 -25.39 12.47 18.46
N GLN A 300 -26.03 12.62 19.63
CA GLN A 300 -27.25 11.88 20.00
C GLN A 300 -28.32 12.85 20.53
N GLY A 301 -29.06 13.46 19.59
CA GLY A 301 -30.09 14.46 19.86
C GLY A 301 -29.51 15.86 20.03
N ASP A 302 -30.24 16.70 20.74
CA ASP A 302 -29.92 18.11 21.06
C ASP A 302 -29.14 18.27 22.39
N VAL A 303 -28.94 17.17 23.13
CA VAL A 303 -28.19 17.11 24.39
C VAL A 303 -26.98 16.19 24.24
N TYR A 304 -25.78 16.77 24.18
CA TYR A 304 -24.52 16.04 24.14
C TYR A 304 -24.06 15.70 25.56
N ILE A 305 -23.82 14.41 25.81
CA ILE A 305 -23.52 13.85 27.13
C ILE A 305 -22.02 13.52 27.23
N ASN A 306 -21.36 14.04 28.26
CA ASN A 306 -19.99 13.72 28.65
C ASN A 306 -19.94 13.39 30.16
N SER A 307 -18.89 12.72 30.64
CA SER A 307 -18.70 12.38 32.05
C SER A 307 -18.63 13.60 32.98
N ASP A 308 -18.14 14.75 32.49
CA ASP A 308 -17.96 15.99 33.26
C ASP A 308 -19.15 16.95 33.18
N VAL A 309 -19.92 16.94 32.08
CA VAL A 309 -20.95 17.94 31.76
C VAL A 309 -21.95 17.43 30.71
N LYS A 310 -23.19 17.96 30.72
CA LYS A 310 -24.13 17.88 29.59
C LYS A 310 -24.15 19.22 28.84
N ALA A 311 -24.04 19.21 27.53
CA ALA A 311 -24.18 20.40 26.68
C ALA A 311 -25.52 20.37 25.93
N TYR A 312 -26.33 21.43 26.08
CA TYR A 312 -27.51 21.71 25.27
C TYR A 312 -27.07 22.52 24.04
N LEU A 313 -27.47 22.04 22.86
CA LEU A 313 -27.04 22.56 21.57
C LEU A 313 -28.17 23.30 20.80
N GLU A 314 -29.32 23.50 21.44
CA GLU A 314 -30.53 24.11 20.85
C GLU A 314 -30.31 25.51 20.24
N ASP A 315 -29.45 26.31 20.87
CA ASP A 315 -29.16 27.71 20.53
C ASP A 315 -27.75 27.91 19.91
N ILE A 316 -27.04 26.84 19.53
CA ILE A 316 -25.66 26.91 19.03
C ILE A 316 -25.55 27.74 17.75
N GLU A 317 -24.65 28.72 17.74
CA GLU A 317 -24.40 29.63 16.62
C GLU A 317 -22.95 29.49 16.10
N MET A 318 -22.76 29.67 14.79
CA MET A 318 -21.48 29.56 14.09
C MET A 318 -21.25 30.73 13.13
N ASP A 319 -20.23 31.55 13.40
CA ASP A 319 -19.89 32.75 12.63
C ASP A 319 -18.55 32.59 11.90
N GLN A 320 -18.50 32.89 10.60
CA GLN A 320 -17.22 33.01 9.89
C GLN A 320 -16.54 34.32 10.29
N VAL A 321 -15.51 34.26 11.14
CA VAL A 321 -14.82 35.44 11.70
C VAL A 321 -13.48 35.77 11.00
N GLY A 322 -13.06 34.92 10.06
CA GLY A 322 -11.92 35.17 9.18
C GLY A 322 -11.75 34.04 8.15
N GLN A 323 -10.73 34.16 7.29
CA GLN A 323 -10.26 33.01 6.51
C GLN A 323 -9.77 31.91 7.47
N ASP A 324 -10.18 30.67 7.23
CA ASP A 324 -9.90 29.51 8.08
C ASP A 324 -10.23 29.70 9.57
N ARG A 325 -11.22 30.54 9.90
CA ARG A 325 -11.58 30.87 11.29
C ARG A 325 -13.09 31.00 11.49
N VAL A 326 -13.65 30.10 12.30
CA VAL A 326 -15.08 30.04 12.65
C VAL A 326 -15.25 30.17 14.15
N ARG A 327 -16.06 31.14 14.61
CA ARG A 327 -16.46 31.22 16.02
C ARG A 327 -17.65 30.31 16.28
N VAL A 328 -17.64 29.60 17.40
CA VAL A 328 -18.76 28.77 17.88
C VAL A 328 -19.16 29.25 19.29
N HIS A 329 -20.47 29.46 19.50
CA HIS A 329 -21.05 29.96 20.75
C HIS A 329 -22.53 29.54 20.90
N GLY A 330 -23.23 30.01 21.94
CA GLY A 330 -24.65 29.66 22.19
C GLY A 330 -24.89 28.31 22.89
N VAL A 331 -23.83 27.65 23.37
CA VAL A 331 -23.91 26.38 24.12
C VAL A 331 -24.25 26.64 25.59
N ARG A 332 -25.14 25.83 26.17
CA ARG A 332 -25.56 25.88 27.59
C ARG A 332 -25.23 24.57 28.29
N GLY A 333 -24.82 24.61 29.56
CA GLY A 333 -24.40 23.44 30.33
C GLY A 333 -25.39 22.97 31.40
N ALA A 334 -25.16 21.74 31.89
CA ALA A 334 -25.78 21.18 33.09
C ALA A 334 -24.92 20.07 33.72
N PRO A 335 -25.17 19.67 34.98
CA PRO A 335 -24.45 18.58 35.65
C PRO A 335 -24.51 17.26 34.85
N PRO A 336 -23.44 16.45 34.87
CA PRO A 336 -23.41 15.17 34.17
C PRO A 336 -24.38 14.16 34.80
N PRO A 337 -24.76 13.10 34.05
CA PRO A 337 -25.47 11.97 34.62
C PRO A 337 -24.60 11.20 35.64
N ASP A 338 -25.25 10.47 36.53
CA ASP A 338 -24.62 9.59 37.54
C ASP A 338 -23.93 8.35 36.93
N THR A 339 -24.05 8.18 35.62
CA THR A 339 -23.46 7.10 34.82
C THR A 339 -22.58 7.66 33.69
N THR A 340 -21.60 6.86 33.25
CA THR A 340 -20.82 7.11 32.04
C THR A 340 -20.84 5.88 31.11
N LYS A 341 -20.44 6.08 29.85
CA LYS A 341 -20.26 5.03 28.83
C LYS A 341 -19.18 4.05 29.30
N LEU A 342 -19.48 2.76 29.25
CA LEU A 342 -18.55 1.66 29.48
C LEU A 342 -18.45 0.83 28.21
N ALA A 343 -17.27 0.81 27.60
CA ALA A 343 -16.97 -0.08 26.49
C ALA A 343 -16.64 -1.49 27.00
N LEU A 344 -17.53 -2.44 26.73
CA LEU A 344 -17.30 -3.86 26.94
C LEU A 344 -17.04 -4.57 25.61
N PHE A 345 -16.01 -5.41 25.59
CA PHE A 345 -15.69 -6.28 24.47
C PHE A 345 -15.65 -7.72 24.93
N TYR A 346 -16.39 -8.60 24.26
CA TYR A 346 -16.45 -10.03 24.56
C TYR A 346 -16.22 -10.87 23.30
N LYS A 347 -15.90 -12.16 23.47
CA LYS A 347 -15.68 -13.07 22.34
C LYS A 347 -17.00 -13.35 21.60
N GLY A 348 -17.12 -12.81 20.39
CA GLY A 348 -18.33 -12.89 19.55
C GLY A 348 -18.54 -14.26 18.90
N GLY A 349 -17.53 -15.14 18.94
CA GLY A 349 -17.47 -16.37 18.17
C GLY A 349 -16.67 -16.14 16.89
N TYR A 350 -17.16 -16.67 15.78
CA TYR A 350 -16.51 -16.61 14.47
C TYR A 350 -17.36 -15.85 13.44
N GLU A 351 -16.68 -15.34 12.43
CA GLU A 351 -17.26 -14.63 11.29
C GLU A 351 -16.58 -15.00 9.96
N MET A 352 -17.27 -14.77 8.85
CA MET A 352 -16.68 -14.82 7.50
C MET A 352 -17.33 -13.80 6.55
N GLN A 353 -16.56 -13.38 5.55
CA GLN A 353 -16.99 -12.59 4.41
C GLN A 353 -16.48 -13.23 3.12
N ALA A 354 -17.37 -13.61 2.20
CA ALA A 354 -16.98 -14.12 0.88
C ALA A 354 -17.50 -13.22 -0.25
N LEU A 355 -16.67 -12.97 -1.27
CA LEU A 355 -16.95 -12.05 -2.38
C LEU A 355 -17.05 -12.80 -3.71
N PHE A 356 -18.27 -12.94 -4.22
CA PHE A 356 -18.61 -13.52 -5.52
C PHE A 356 -19.14 -12.45 -6.45
N ASN A 357 -19.05 -12.69 -7.75
CA ASN A 357 -19.30 -11.69 -8.77
C ASN A 357 -20.23 -12.24 -9.85
N ALA A 358 -21.10 -11.40 -10.39
CA ALA A 358 -21.90 -11.71 -11.59
C ALA A 358 -21.68 -10.66 -12.67
N THR A 359 -21.37 -11.10 -13.88
CA THR A 359 -21.22 -10.22 -15.05
C THR A 359 -22.47 -10.26 -15.95
N GLY A 360 -22.91 -9.10 -16.42
CA GLY A 360 -23.97 -8.91 -17.41
C GLY A 360 -25.40 -8.99 -16.87
N HIS A 361 -26.36 -9.03 -17.79
CA HIS A 361 -27.80 -9.00 -17.49
C HIS A 361 -28.28 -10.11 -16.54
N ASN A 362 -29.46 -9.90 -15.94
CA ASN A 362 -30.13 -10.78 -14.97
C ASN A 362 -29.35 -11.05 -13.67
N PHE A 363 -28.46 -10.15 -13.25
CA PHE A 363 -27.63 -10.31 -12.05
C PHE A 363 -28.44 -10.58 -10.76
N GLU A 364 -29.65 -10.03 -10.64
CA GLU A 364 -30.55 -10.32 -9.52
C GLU A 364 -30.96 -11.80 -9.47
N GLN A 365 -31.39 -12.35 -10.62
CA GLN A 365 -31.82 -13.75 -10.71
C GLN A 365 -30.61 -14.70 -10.57
N LYS A 366 -29.43 -14.27 -11.01
CA LYS A 366 -28.14 -14.96 -10.77
C LYS A 366 -27.82 -15.05 -9.27
N PHE A 367 -27.86 -13.94 -8.55
CA PHE A 367 -27.59 -13.95 -7.10
C PHE A 367 -28.69 -14.63 -6.29
N ALA A 368 -29.96 -14.48 -6.67
CA ALA A 368 -31.08 -15.20 -6.04
C ALA A 368 -31.02 -16.72 -6.28
N LEU A 369 -30.44 -17.17 -7.40
CA LEU A 369 -30.13 -18.60 -7.62
C LEU A 369 -28.99 -19.06 -6.69
N LEU A 370 -27.91 -18.29 -6.59
CA LEU A 370 -26.75 -18.62 -5.74
C LEU A 370 -27.12 -18.66 -4.25
N GLU A 371 -27.92 -17.70 -3.76
CA GLU A 371 -28.45 -17.75 -2.38
C GLU A 371 -29.29 -19.00 -2.14
N LYS A 372 -30.24 -19.32 -3.03
CA LYS A 372 -31.07 -20.53 -2.93
C LYS A 372 -30.22 -21.80 -2.95
N GLN A 373 -29.18 -21.84 -3.79
CA GLN A 373 -28.24 -22.96 -3.87
C GLN A 373 -27.44 -23.11 -2.56
N VAL A 374 -26.90 -22.03 -1.99
CA VAL A 374 -26.17 -22.07 -0.72
C VAL A 374 -27.08 -22.51 0.43
N ARG A 375 -28.26 -21.91 0.58
CA ARG A 375 -29.23 -22.30 1.63
C ARG A 375 -29.67 -23.76 1.49
N PHE A 376 -29.92 -24.25 0.27
CA PHE A 376 -30.25 -25.65 -0.01
C PHE A 376 -29.11 -26.63 0.36
N HIS A 377 -27.86 -26.27 0.08
CA HIS A 377 -26.69 -27.12 0.40
C HIS A 377 -26.25 -27.04 1.88
N LEU A 378 -26.69 -26.03 2.63
CA LEU A 378 -26.55 -25.97 4.08
C LEU A 378 -27.62 -26.85 4.77
N GLY A 379 -28.89 -26.68 4.40
CA GLY A 379 -30.03 -27.30 5.07
C GLY A 379 -30.36 -26.69 6.44
N GLU A 380 -31.57 -26.93 6.92
CA GLU A 380 -32.13 -26.32 8.14
C GLU A 380 -31.23 -26.49 9.38
N GLU A 381 -30.63 -27.67 9.56
CA GLU A 381 -29.71 -27.96 10.67
C GLU A 381 -28.54 -26.97 10.71
N LYS A 382 -27.81 -26.81 9.60
CA LYS A 382 -26.64 -25.92 9.56
C LYS A 382 -27.03 -24.45 9.56
N LEU A 383 -28.18 -24.11 8.96
CA LEU A 383 -28.75 -22.78 9.06
C LEU A 383 -29.11 -22.41 10.51
N SER A 384 -29.60 -23.36 11.32
CA SER A 384 -29.91 -23.13 12.74
C SER A 384 -28.68 -22.87 13.63
N HIS A 385 -27.49 -23.27 13.17
CA HIS A 385 -26.21 -22.98 13.84
C HIS A 385 -25.60 -21.62 13.47
N LEU A 386 -26.23 -20.84 12.58
CA LEU A 386 -25.76 -19.49 12.22
C LEU A 386 -26.44 -18.45 13.12
N ASP A 387 -25.64 -17.55 13.68
CA ASP A 387 -26.14 -16.36 14.38
C ASP A 387 -26.58 -15.28 13.39
N PHE A 388 -25.93 -15.22 12.23
CA PHE A 388 -26.18 -14.25 11.17
C PHE A 388 -25.83 -14.87 9.80
N LEU A 389 -26.64 -14.59 8.76
CA LEU A 389 -26.35 -14.95 7.37
C LEU A 389 -27.06 -13.99 6.40
N GLU A 390 -26.30 -13.18 5.68
CA GLU A 390 -26.79 -12.16 4.75
C GLU A 390 -26.11 -12.26 3.36
N PHE A 391 -26.84 -11.90 2.30
CA PHE A 391 -26.42 -11.95 0.90
C PHE A 391 -26.50 -10.54 0.26
N GLN A 392 -25.51 -9.70 0.55
CA GLN A 392 -25.46 -8.29 0.15
C GLN A 392 -25.05 -8.12 -1.32
N ARG A 393 -25.91 -7.50 -2.14
CA ARG A 393 -25.58 -7.11 -3.52
C ARG A 393 -24.92 -5.74 -3.52
N ILE A 394 -23.81 -5.57 -4.23
CA ILE A 394 -22.99 -4.35 -4.20
C ILE A 394 -22.67 -3.91 -5.63
N GLY A 395 -23.09 -2.68 -5.96
CA GLY A 395 -22.97 -2.07 -7.28
C GLY A 395 -24.21 -2.29 -8.17
N VAL A 396 -24.28 -1.53 -9.26
CA VAL A 396 -25.25 -1.66 -10.34
C VAL A 396 -24.45 -1.72 -11.64
N PRO A 397 -24.69 -2.68 -12.56
CA PRO A 397 -23.94 -2.77 -13.79
C PRO A 397 -24.45 -1.72 -14.77
N ALA A 398 -23.57 -1.21 -15.65
CA ALA A 398 -23.96 -0.34 -16.73
C ALA A 398 -25.00 -1.05 -17.63
N VAL A 399 -26.06 -0.32 -18.01
CA VAL A 399 -27.21 -0.86 -18.78
C VAL A 399 -26.76 -1.51 -20.10
N ASN A 400 -25.73 -0.95 -20.73
CA ASN A 400 -25.02 -1.54 -21.85
C ASN A 400 -23.49 -1.48 -21.55
N PRO A 401 -22.89 -2.54 -20.97
CA PRO A 401 -21.54 -2.47 -20.44
C PRO A 401 -20.48 -2.60 -21.55
N ALA A 402 -19.69 -1.56 -21.75
CA ALA A 402 -18.63 -1.51 -22.76
C ALA A 402 -17.45 -2.48 -22.48
N ASN A 403 -17.32 -2.98 -21.25
CA ASN A 403 -16.32 -3.97 -20.83
C ASN A 403 -16.81 -4.78 -19.60
N GLN A 404 -16.10 -5.87 -19.28
CA GLN A 404 -16.40 -6.73 -18.13
C GLN A 404 -16.61 -5.96 -16.82
N ASN A 405 -15.72 -5.01 -16.50
CA ASN A 405 -15.74 -4.30 -15.23
C ASN A 405 -17.02 -3.46 -15.11
N SER A 406 -17.37 -2.70 -16.17
CA SER A 406 -18.62 -1.93 -16.24
C SER A 406 -19.88 -2.80 -16.18
N GLY A 407 -19.78 -4.10 -16.46
CA GLY A 407 -20.87 -5.06 -16.40
C GLY A 407 -20.84 -5.98 -15.18
N THR A 408 -19.92 -5.80 -14.22
CA THR A 408 -19.76 -6.69 -13.06
C THR A 408 -20.46 -6.11 -11.83
N VAL A 409 -21.17 -6.98 -11.11
CA VAL A 409 -21.76 -6.70 -9.79
C VAL A 409 -21.15 -7.66 -8.78
N TYR A 410 -20.99 -7.21 -7.53
CA TYR A 410 -20.52 -8.04 -6.42
C TYR A 410 -21.70 -8.57 -5.59
N LEU A 411 -21.54 -9.77 -5.05
CA LEU A 411 -22.34 -10.37 -3.99
C LEU A 411 -21.40 -10.71 -2.83
N ARG A 412 -21.59 -10.01 -1.72
CA ARG A 412 -20.91 -10.28 -0.47
C ARG A 412 -21.80 -11.16 0.40
N ILE A 413 -21.33 -12.37 0.70
CA ILE A 413 -21.95 -13.26 1.68
C ILE A 413 -21.28 -12.95 3.03
N LEU A 414 -22.08 -12.54 4.01
CA LEU A 414 -21.64 -12.31 5.40
C LEU A 414 -22.29 -13.34 6.30
N ALA A 415 -21.52 -13.93 7.21
CA ALA A 415 -22.07 -14.87 8.19
C ALA A 415 -21.30 -14.84 9.52
N GLN A 416 -22.00 -15.15 10.61
CA GLN A 416 -21.44 -15.30 11.95
C GLN A 416 -22.06 -16.48 12.68
N SER A 417 -21.30 -17.08 13.60
CA SER A 417 -21.73 -18.20 14.45
C SER A 417 -20.82 -18.31 15.67
N THR A 418 -21.29 -18.93 16.76
CA THR A 418 -20.43 -19.42 17.83
C THR A 418 -19.42 -20.49 17.37
N LYS A 419 -19.68 -21.17 16.23
CA LYS A 419 -18.92 -22.33 15.76
C LYS A 419 -18.30 -22.10 14.38
N ALA A 420 -16.99 -22.32 14.25
CA ALA A 420 -16.25 -22.10 13.01
C ALA A 420 -16.73 -23.04 11.87
N GLU A 421 -17.12 -24.27 12.23
CA GLU A 421 -17.56 -25.34 11.34
C GLU A 421 -18.86 -24.97 10.59
N ALA A 422 -19.75 -24.23 11.26
CA ALA A 422 -20.99 -23.73 10.66
C ALA A 422 -20.72 -22.72 9.53
N LEU A 423 -19.62 -21.96 9.63
CA LEU A 423 -19.17 -21.02 8.61
C LEU A 423 -18.40 -21.73 7.48
N GLN A 424 -17.52 -22.68 7.81
CA GLN A 424 -16.84 -23.51 6.80
C GLN A 424 -17.86 -24.22 5.87
N ALA A 425 -19.01 -24.64 6.42
CA ALA A 425 -20.08 -25.25 5.65
C ALA A 425 -20.63 -24.36 4.51
N ILE A 426 -20.54 -23.02 4.64
CA ILE A 426 -20.95 -22.07 3.59
C ILE A 426 -19.99 -22.18 2.39
N MET A 427 -18.67 -22.17 2.64
CA MET A 427 -17.68 -22.34 1.57
C MET A 427 -17.72 -23.75 0.96
N MET A 428 -18.03 -24.79 1.75
CA MET A 428 -18.29 -26.14 1.23
C MET A 428 -19.56 -26.18 0.35
N ALA A 429 -20.63 -25.49 0.73
CA ALA A 429 -21.85 -25.37 -0.08
C ALA A 429 -21.57 -24.68 -1.42
N ILE A 430 -20.71 -23.64 -1.42
CA ILE A 430 -20.30 -22.91 -2.63
C ILE A 430 -19.37 -23.76 -3.51
N GLY A 431 -18.42 -24.50 -2.93
CA GLY A 431 -17.59 -25.46 -3.65
C GLY A 431 -18.42 -26.52 -4.39
N ASN A 432 -19.49 -27.01 -3.77
CA ASN A 432 -20.41 -27.98 -4.38
C ASN A 432 -21.22 -27.44 -5.59
N ILE A 433 -21.29 -26.11 -5.78
CA ILE A 433 -22.01 -25.45 -6.90
C ILE A 433 -21.07 -24.67 -7.84
N SER A 434 -19.76 -24.76 -7.64
CA SER A 434 -18.69 -24.13 -8.45
C SER A 434 -18.71 -24.46 -9.95
N LEU A 435 -19.48 -25.47 -10.38
CA LEU A 435 -19.74 -25.81 -11.80
C LEU A 435 -21.25 -25.99 -12.09
N LYS A 436 -22.12 -25.46 -11.21
CA LYS A 436 -23.60 -25.58 -11.26
C LYS A 436 -24.30 -24.24 -11.07
N HIS A 437 -23.54 -23.14 -11.09
CA HIS A 437 -23.99 -21.77 -10.90
C HIS A 437 -24.47 -21.13 -12.21
N TYR A 438 -24.65 -19.81 -12.20
CA TYR A 438 -25.05 -18.99 -13.35
C TYR A 438 -23.90 -18.64 -14.31
N SER A 439 -24.23 -18.09 -15.49
CA SER A 439 -23.25 -17.59 -16.45
C SER A 439 -22.60 -16.26 -16.01
N GLY A 440 -21.28 -16.16 -16.12
CA GLY A 440 -20.53 -14.98 -15.68
C GLY A 440 -20.31 -14.93 -14.15
N PHE A 441 -20.35 -16.07 -13.47
CA PHE A 441 -19.83 -16.22 -12.10
C PHE A 441 -18.30 -16.09 -12.10
N HIS A 442 -17.78 -15.29 -11.17
CA HIS A 442 -16.38 -15.26 -10.77
C HIS A 442 -16.30 -14.84 -9.29
N SER A 443 -15.10 -14.69 -8.72
CA SER A 443 -14.93 -14.28 -7.32
C SER A 443 -13.69 -13.42 -7.15
N SER A 444 -13.52 -12.83 -5.96
CA SER A 444 -12.17 -12.52 -5.48
C SER A 444 -11.35 -13.81 -5.41
N LEU A 445 -10.07 -13.76 -5.74
CA LEU A 445 -9.13 -14.86 -5.49
C LEU A 445 -8.56 -14.83 -4.05
N ASP A 446 -8.75 -13.71 -3.33
CA ASP A 446 -8.42 -13.62 -1.91
C ASP A 446 -9.60 -14.14 -1.07
N PHE A 447 -9.53 -15.41 -0.69
CA PHE A 447 -10.48 -16.09 0.19
C PHE A 447 -10.11 -16.00 1.68
N ARG A 448 -9.09 -15.23 2.10
CA ARG A 448 -8.69 -15.13 3.52
C ARG A 448 -9.79 -14.53 4.40
N SER A 449 -10.63 -13.67 3.82
CA SER A 449 -11.85 -13.13 4.44
C SER A 449 -12.98 -14.15 4.57
N ALA A 450 -12.99 -15.19 3.71
CA ALA A 450 -14.03 -16.22 3.65
C ALA A 450 -13.72 -17.42 4.58
N MET A 451 -12.53 -17.47 5.18
CA MET A 451 -12.24 -18.39 6.28
C MET A 451 -12.91 -17.89 7.57
N PRO A 452 -13.33 -18.79 8.49
CA PRO A 452 -13.82 -18.38 9.80
C PRO A 452 -12.71 -17.68 10.58
N ARG A 453 -12.91 -16.41 10.94
CA ARG A 453 -12.02 -15.64 11.81
C ARG A 453 -12.71 -15.42 13.16
N PRO A 454 -12.01 -15.50 14.29
CA PRO A 454 -12.59 -15.06 15.56
C PRO A 454 -12.84 -13.55 15.51
N TYR A 455 -13.91 -13.09 16.13
CA TYR A 455 -14.19 -11.66 16.30
C TYR A 455 -14.57 -11.33 17.74
N LEU A 456 -14.26 -10.10 18.14
CA LEU A 456 -14.77 -9.50 19.36
C LEU A 456 -16.07 -8.77 19.03
N ALA A 457 -17.00 -8.73 19.98
CA ALA A 457 -18.27 -8.04 19.88
C ALA A 457 -18.39 -6.98 20.98
N TYR A 458 -18.96 -5.83 20.63
CA TYR A 458 -19.10 -4.66 21.48
C TYR A 458 -20.45 -4.65 22.21
N TYR A 459 -20.44 -4.19 23.46
CA TYR A 459 -21.63 -3.86 24.23
C TYR A 459 -21.42 -2.51 24.93
N PRO A 460 -22.08 -1.42 24.50
CA PRO A 460 -22.01 -0.14 25.19
C PRO A 460 -22.90 -0.20 26.44
N ALA A 461 -22.28 -0.35 27.60
CA ALA A 461 -22.98 -0.35 28.89
C ALA A 461 -22.94 1.03 29.57
N LEU A 462 -23.74 1.18 30.61
CA LEU A 462 -23.66 2.27 31.58
C LEU A 462 -22.92 1.80 32.83
N TRP A 463 -21.97 2.61 33.30
CA TRP A 463 -21.28 2.40 34.58
C TRP A 463 -21.47 3.60 35.50
N GLN A 464 -21.75 3.33 36.77
CA GLN A 464 -21.98 4.36 37.79
C GLN A 464 -20.68 5.12 38.09
N GLN A 465 -20.66 6.44 37.88
CA GLN A 465 -19.47 7.27 38.05
C GLN A 465 -18.91 7.17 39.49
N ALA A 466 -19.78 7.13 40.49
CA ALA A 466 -19.41 6.95 41.90
C ALA A 466 -18.79 5.57 42.25
N LYS A 467 -18.63 4.64 41.29
CA LYS A 467 -17.91 3.36 41.44
C LYS A 467 -16.55 3.34 40.75
N LEU A 468 -16.17 4.42 40.06
CA LEU A 468 -14.84 4.60 39.50
C LEU A 468 -13.84 4.88 40.63
N GLU A 469 -12.61 4.43 40.45
CA GLU A 469 -11.50 4.71 41.37
C GLU A 469 -10.46 5.55 40.61
N GLU A 470 -10.93 6.70 40.12
CA GLU A 470 -10.16 7.61 39.27
C GLU A 470 -8.98 8.23 40.04
N MET A 471 -7.79 8.07 39.49
CA MET A 471 -6.52 8.49 40.07
C MET A 471 -5.59 9.01 38.99
N PHE A 472 -4.69 9.93 39.37
CA PHE A 472 -3.53 10.26 38.56
C PHE A 472 -2.23 9.94 39.30
N HIS A 473 -1.18 9.65 38.54
CA HIS A 473 0.06 9.09 39.04
C HIS A 473 1.23 9.82 38.36
N PHE A 474 2.01 10.57 39.12
CA PHE A 474 3.29 11.09 38.60
C PHE A 474 4.29 9.95 38.46
N VAL A 475 5.09 9.98 37.39
CA VAL A 475 6.14 8.99 37.10
C VAL A 475 7.47 9.71 36.99
N ASP A 476 8.50 9.22 37.67
CA ASP A 476 9.87 9.71 37.50
C ASP A 476 10.68 8.90 36.47
N GLY A 477 11.88 9.38 36.12
CA GLY A 477 12.78 8.71 35.17
C GLY A 477 13.30 7.33 35.61
N THR A 478 12.95 6.84 36.80
CA THR A 478 13.22 5.47 37.26
C THR A 478 12.01 4.54 37.10
N GLY A 479 10.85 5.09 36.70
CA GLY A 479 9.56 4.39 36.71
C GLY A 479 8.89 4.35 38.08
N THR A 480 9.38 5.09 39.08
CA THR A 480 8.73 5.14 40.39
C THR A 480 7.47 6.01 40.32
N THR A 481 6.33 5.47 40.76
CA THR A 481 5.03 6.13 40.66
C THR A 481 4.59 6.78 41.98
N LYS A 482 3.92 7.93 41.90
CA LYS A 482 3.28 8.60 43.05
C LYS A 482 1.83 8.91 42.74
N SER A 483 0.94 8.10 43.30
CA SER A 483 -0.52 8.15 43.10
C SER A 483 -1.21 9.25 43.92
N PHE A 484 -2.25 9.84 43.33
CA PHE A 484 -3.16 10.82 43.91
C PHE A 484 -4.60 10.40 43.58
N LYS A 485 -5.52 10.53 44.55
CA LYS A 485 -6.95 10.30 44.32
C LYS A 485 -7.62 11.59 43.85
N THR A 486 -8.47 11.46 42.84
CA THR A 486 -9.32 12.55 42.33
C THR A 486 -10.64 12.61 43.07
N THR A 487 -11.45 13.61 42.72
CA THR A 487 -12.87 13.67 43.10
C THR A 487 -13.79 13.51 41.87
N PRO A 488 -14.87 12.71 41.96
CA PRO A 488 -15.88 12.64 40.91
C PRO A 488 -16.67 13.96 40.84
N PRO A 489 -17.48 14.19 39.77
CA PRO A 489 -18.32 15.38 39.64
C PRO A 489 -19.14 15.69 40.92
N PRO A 490 -19.22 16.96 41.34
CA PRO A 490 -19.75 17.34 42.65
C PRO A 490 -21.27 17.20 42.76
N GLN A 491 -21.95 17.17 41.61
CA GLN A 491 -23.39 17.03 41.46
C GLN A 491 -23.63 16.17 40.22
N PHE A 492 -24.62 15.28 40.31
CA PHE A 492 -25.16 14.55 39.16
C PHE A 492 -26.62 14.96 38.94
N GLU A 493 -27.08 14.86 37.70
CA GLU A 493 -28.47 15.10 37.34
C GLU A 493 -28.97 13.98 36.42
N ILE A 494 -30.05 13.32 36.81
CA ILE A 494 -30.66 12.21 36.06
C ILE A 494 -30.99 12.68 34.64
N MET A 495 -30.77 11.81 33.65
CA MET A 495 -31.03 12.12 32.25
C MET A 495 -32.52 12.39 32.01
N GLU A 496 -32.84 13.53 31.42
CA GLU A 496 -34.20 13.85 30.96
C GLU A 496 -34.52 13.16 29.62
N GLU A 497 -35.80 13.12 29.25
CA GLU A 497 -36.25 12.59 27.96
C GLU A 497 -35.71 13.47 26.81
N ARG A 498 -34.88 12.92 25.91
CA ARG A 498 -34.39 13.66 24.73
C ARG A 498 -35.54 13.99 23.78
N ALA A 499 -35.47 15.17 23.18
CA ALA A 499 -36.50 15.62 22.25
C ALA A 499 -36.53 14.73 20.99
N SER A 500 -37.75 14.34 20.57
CA SER A 500 -37.96 13.64 19.29
C SER A 500 -39.24 14.13 18.63
N TYR A 501 -39.11 15.04 17.67
CA TYR A 501 -40.25 15.69 17.02
C TYR A 501 -40.04 15.88 15.51
N ASP A 502 -41.15 15.87 14.77
CA ASP A 502 -41.23 16.42 13.42
C ASP A 502 -41.60 17.91 13.50
N THR A 503 -41.32 18.69 12.46
CA THR A 503 -41.43 20.16 12.55
C THR A 503 -42.86 20.62 12.87
N LYS A 504 -43.02 21.52 13.84
CA LYS A 504 -44.33 21.93 14.40
C LYS A 504 -45.16 22.79 13.44
N SER A 505 -44.54 23.32 12.40
CA SER A 505 -45.18 24.20 11.41
C SER A 505 -44.57 23.91 10.03
N PRO A 506 -44.96 22.80 9.38
CA PRO A 506 -44.43 22.43 8.07
C PRO A 506 -44.91 23.39 6.99
N THR A 507 -43.99 23.83 6.13
CA THR A 507 -44.29 24.57 4.91
C THR A 507 -44.95 23.61 3.90
N PRO A 508 -46.07 23.98 3.25
CA PRO A 508 -46.65 23.16 2.20
C PRO A 508 -45.65 22.89 1.07
N LEU A 509 -45.52 21.63 0.67
CA LEU A 509 -44.64 21.19 -0.43
C LEU A 509 -45.36 21.21 -1.78
N ASP A 510 -46.60 21.71 -1.79
CA ASP A 510 -47.64 21.63 -2.82
C ASP A 510 -47.39 22.60 -4.00
N GLY A 511 -46.15 22.69 -4.47
CA GLY A 511 -45.72 23.52 -5.59
C GLY A 511 -45.67 22.79 -6.93
N GLY A 512 -45.30 23.50 -7.99
CA GLY A 512 -44.86 22.88 -9.25
C GLY A 512 -43.46 22.28 -9.07
N VAL A 513 -43.38 20.98 -8.77
CA VAL A 513 -42.14 20.34 -8.34
C VAL A 513 -41.18 19.97 -9.48
N ILE A 514 -39.89 19.95 -9.16
CA ILE A 514 -38.84 19.33 -9.97
C ILE A 514 -38.04 18.34 -9.12
N GLU A 515 -37.48 17.31 -9.75
CA GLU A 515 -36.67 16.28 -9.08
C GLU A 515 -35.18 16.63 -9.13
N VAL A 516 -34.53 16.64 -7.96
CA VAL A 516 -33.08 16.89 -7.78
C VAL A 516 -32.54 16.02 -6.66
N ARG A 517 -31.22 15.79 -6.59
CA ARG A 517 -30.59 15.02 -5.50
C ARG A 517 -30.49 15.85 -4.23
N LEU A 518 -30.74 15.24 -3.06
CA LEU A 518 -30.62 15.91 -1.75
C LEU A 518 -29.26 16.61 -1.56
N GLY A 519 -28.18 15.90 -1.89
CA GLY A 519 -26.80 16.40 -1.81
C GLY A 519 -26.46 17.56 -2.75
N SER A 520 -27.40 18.05 -3.56
CA SER A 520 -27.24 19.27 -4.37
C SER A 520 -27.92 20.50 -3.75
N ILE A 521 -28.54 20.35 -2.58
CA ILE A 521 -29.25 21.42 -1.85
C ILE A 521 -28.85 21.48 -0.39
N ALA A 522 -28.73 20.32 0.27
CA ALA A 522 -28.25 20.19 1.64
C ALA A 522 -26.89 19.50 1.64
N LEU A 523 -26.01 19.95 2.55
CA LEU A 523 -24.85 19.18 2.99
C LEU A 523 -25.22 18.36 4.21
N GLY A 524 -24.30 17.52 4.67
CA GLY A 524 -24.47 16.79 5.92
C GLY A 524 -23.31 15.86 6.23
N ARG A 525 -23.39 15.20 7.38
CA ARG A 525 -22.38 14.28 7.89
C ARG A 525 -23.08 13.17 8.69
N SER A 526 -22.44 12.01 8.79
CA SER A 526 -22.96 10.87 9.54
C SER A 526 -21.85 10.17 10.33
N GLY A 527 -22.18 9.73 11.54
CA GLY A 527 -21.35 8.89 12.38
C GLY A 527 -22.08 7.62 12.82
N ASP A 528 -21.37 6.73 13.50
CA ASP A 528 -21.95 5.55 14.14
C ASP A 528 -21.64 5.53 15.63
N LYS A 529 -22.65 5.19 16.44
CA LYS A 529 -22.55 5.21 17.91
C LYS A 529 -22.94 3.83 18.44
N GLY A 530 -21.98 2.90 18.41
CA GLY A 530 -22.26 1.48 18.62
C GLY A 530 -23.20 0.94 17.54
N ALA A 531 -24.37 0.44 17.93
CA ALA A 531 -25.36 -0.14 17.01
C ALA A 531 -26.19 0.90 16.21
N ASN A 532 -25.96 2.20 16.43
CA ASN A 532 -26.84 3.27 15.97
C ASN A 532 -26.22 4.08 14.84
N LEU A 533 -26.99 4.39 13.79
CA LEU A 533 -26.64 5.37 12.76
C LEU A 533 -27.03 6.76 13.27
N ASN A 534 -26.12 7.70 13.20
CA ASN A 534 -26.39 9.12 13.41
C ASN A 534 -26.07 9.91 12.13
N PHE A 535 -26.90 10.90 11.80
CA PHE A 535 -26.57 11.89 10.77
C PHE A 535 -27.27 13.23 10.99
N GLY A 536 -26.66 14.30 10.49
CA GLY A 536 -27.29 15.61 10.34
C GLY A 536 -27.22 16.13 8.90
N LEU A 537 -28.26 16.87 8.52
CA LEU A 537 -28.41 17.57 7.24
C LEU A 537 -28.50 19.06 7.51
N PHE A 538 -27.84 19.90 6.72
CA PHE A 538 -27.84 21.35 6.91
C PHE A 538 -27.73 22.14 5.60
N VAL A 539 -28.09 23.43 5.67
CA VAL A 539 -28.16 24.35 4.53
C VAL A 539 -27.59 25.74 4.88
N ASP A 540 -27.60 26.63 3.89
CA ASP A 540 -27.03 27.98 3.89
C ASP A 540 -28.07 29.12 4.06
N THR A 541 -29.35 28.84 3.83
CA THR A 541 -30.40 29.85 3.58
C THR A 541 -31.73 29.50 4.25
N GLN A 542 -32.51 30.54 4.61
CA GLN A 542 -33.77 30.40 5.34
C GLN A 542 -34.85 29.65 4.54
N ALA A 543 -34.99 29.88 3.22
CA ALA A 543 -36.00 29.16 2.44
C ALA A 543 -35.66 27.66 2.30
N LYS A 544 -34.38 27.33 2.10
CA LYS A 544 -33.90 25.94 2.13
C LYS A 544 -34.07 25.32 3.52
N TRP A 545 -33.90 26.08 4.60
CA TRP A 545 -34.12 25.60 5.97
C TRP A 545 -35.59 25.23 6.22
N ASP A 546 -36.51 26.13 5.87
CA ASP A 546 -37.95 25.91 6.00
C ASP A 546 -38.44 24.75 5.12
N TRP A 547 -37.84 24.53 3.95
CA TRP A 547 -38.04 23.30 3.15
C TRP A 547 -37.47 22.07 3.86
N LEU A 548 -36.18 22.08 4.26
CA LEU A 548 -35.47 20.92 4.80
C LEU A 548 -36.17 20.36 6.05
N ARG A 549 -36.53 21.22 7.02
CA ARG A 549 -37.22 20.81 8.24
C ARG A 549 -38.63 20.26 7.97
N SER A 550 -39.29 20.71 6.90
CA SER A 550 -40.63 20.26 6.50
C SER A 550 -40.59 18.95 5.71
N TYR A 551 -39.59 18.78 4.85
CA TYR A 551 -39.41 17.60 4.00
C TYR A 551 -38.81 16.41 4.77
N MET A 552 -37.71 16.64 5.50
CA MET A 552 -37.00 15.61 6.28
C MET A 552 -37.70 15.36 7.62
N SER A 553 -38.85 14.69 7.55
CA SER A 553 -39.55 14.09 8.70
C SER A 553 -39.02 12.68 9.01
N ARG A 554 -39.33 12.14 10.19
CA ARG A 554 -39.01 10.75 10.58
C ARG A 554 -39.61 9.74 9.61
N ALA A 555 -40.86 9.96 9.18
CA ALA A 555 -41.52 9.16 8.15
C ALA A 555 -40.79 9.22 6.80
N LYS A 556 -40.21 10.38 6.44
CA LYS A 556 -39.43 10.52 5.21
C LYS A 556 -38.05 9.85 5.29
N VAL A 557 -37.38 9.88 6.45
CA VAL A 557 -36.15 9.10 6.66
C VAL A 557 -36.43 7.60 6.55
N GLN A 558 -37.53 7.12 7.15
CA GLN A 558 -37.99 5.73 7.00
C GLN A 558 -38.22 5.36 5.53
N GLU A 559 -38.87 6.23 4.75
CA GLU A 559 -39.10 6.04 3.31
C GLU A 559 -37.78 5.98 2.50
N LEU A 560 -36.83 6.89 2.78
CA LEU A 560 -35.57 7.00 2.04
C LEU A 560 -34.62 5.82 2.31
N LEU A 561 -34.64 5.26 3.53
CA LEU A 561 -33.97 4.01 3.91
C LEU A 561 -34.53 2.79 3.15
N GLY A 562 -35.83 2.76 2.85
CA GLY A 562 -36.45 1.73 2.01
C GLY A 562 -36.28 0.32 2.58
N GLU A 563 -35.66 -0.60 1.82
CA GLU A 563 -35.44 -2.00 2.22
C GLU A 563 -34.46 -2.17 3.40
N ASP A 564 -33.67 -1.14 3.73
CA ASP A 564 -32.78 -1.14 4.90
C ASP A 564 -33.53 -0.86 6.23
N TRP A 565 -34.82 -0.49 6.18
CA TRP A 565 -35.66 -0.25 7.36
C TRP A 565 -36.31 -1.53 7.89
N ARG A 566 -36.43 -1.65 9.22
CA ARG A 566 -37.17 -2.71 9.89
C ARG A 566 -38.07 -2.18 11.02
N PRO A 567 -39.22 -2.81 11.35
CA PRO A 567 -40.16 -2.30 12.36
C PRO A 567 -39.62 -2.19 13.78
N GLU A 568 -38.55 -2.91 14.12
CA GLU A 568 -37.87 -2.86 15.43
C GLU A 568 -36.95 -1.64 15.60
N PHE A 569 -36.61 -0.93 14.51
CA PHE A 569 -35.80 0.29 14.59
C PHE A 569 -36.65 1.49 15.05
N SER A 570 -35.99 2.49 15.63
CA SER A 570 -36.61 3.74 16.09
C SER A 570 -35.81 4.96 15.63
N ILE A 571 -36.47 6.11 15.44
CA ILE A 571 -35.85 7.35 14.94
C ILE A 571 -36.07 8.50 15.93
N GLU A 572 -34.97 9.01 16.47
CA GLU A 572 -34.90 10.31 17.16
C GLU A 572 -34.68 11.42 16.12
N ARG A 573 -35.36 12.56 16.25
CA ARG A 573 -35.24 13.72 15.33
C ARG A 573 -35.30 15.03 16.11
N VAL A 574 -34.33 15.92 15.87
CA VAL A 574 -34.27 17.28 16.41
C VAL A 574 -33.93 18.30 15.30
N GLU A 575 -34.17 19.58 15.60
CA GLU A 575 -33.85 20.74 14.74
C GLU A 575 -32.87 21.65 15.48
N PHE A 576 -31.86 22.17 14.75
CA PHE A 576 -30.91 23.18 15.21
C PHE A 576 -31.14 24.46 14.39
N PRO A 577 -32.08 25.35 14.79
CA PRO A 577 -32.56 26.43 13.93
C PRO A 577 -31.51 27.48 13.59
N LYS A 578 -30.51 27.66 14.46
CA LYS A 578 -29.45 28.67 14.37
C LYS A 578 -28.35 28.34 13.35
N ILE A 579 -28.16 27.05 13.05
CA ILE A 579 -27.22 26.56 12.02
C ILE A 579 -27.94 25.90 10.84
N PHE A 580 -29.27 26.03 10.77
CA PHE A 580 -30.15 25.45 9.76
C PHE A 580 -29.98 23.94 9.56
N ALA A 581 -29.86 23.17 10.65
CA ALA A 581 -29.63 21.73 10.60
C ALA A 581 -30.81 20.89 11.15
N VAL A 582 -31.09 19.74 10.52
CA VAL A 582 -31.98 18.69 11.03
C VAL A 582 -31.13 17.46 11.33
N HIS A 583 -31.30 16.88 12.51
CA HIS A 583 -30.45 15.82 13.03
C HIS A 583 -31.24 14.58 13.44
N PHE A 584 -30.67 13.40 13.18
CA PHE A 584 -31.32 12.10 13.32
C PHE A 584 -30.44 11.09 14.04
N VAL A 585 -31.07 10.22 14.84
CA VAL A 585 -30.46 8.97 15.32
C VAL A 585 -31.41 7.82 14.97
N VAL A 586 -30.90 6.81 14.29
CA VAL A 586 -31.63 5.59 13.94
C VAL A 586 -31.02 4.43 14.73
N TYR A 587 -31.81 3.85 15.65
CA TYR A 587 -31.32 2.87 16.61
C TYR A 587 -31.26 1.45 16.04
N GLY A 588 -30.21 0.71 16.38
CA GLY A 588 -30.03 -0.71 16.05
C GLY A 588 -29.76 -1.06 14.59
N ILE A 589 -29.89 -0.10 13.66
CA ILE A 589 -29.74 -0.31 12.20
C ILE A 589 -28.30 -0.67 11.75
N LEU A 590 -27.34 -0.68 12.69
CA LEU A 590 -25.95 -1.13 12.52
C LEU A 590 -25.62 -2.43 13.28
N GLY A 591 -26.63 -3.13 13.81
CA GLY A 591 -26.49 -4.44 14.47
C GLY A 591 -25.71 -4.38 15.78
N ARG A 592 -24.38 -4.52 15.71
CA ARG A 592 -23.45 -4.51 16.87
C ARG A 592 -22.29 -3.51 16.73
N GLY A 593 -22.39 -2.56 15.81
CA GLY A 593 -21.36 -1.53 15.58
C GLY A 593 -20.07 -2.10 14.95
N ARG A 594 -18.98 -1.31 14.94
CA ARG A 594 -17.72 -1.59 14.20
C ARG A 594 -17.04 -2.95 14.49
N THR A 595 -17.49 -3.68 15.51
CA THR A 595 -16.93 -4.98 15.94
C THR A 595 -17.69 -6.17 15.33
N GLY A 596 -17.27 -6.57 14.13
CA GLY A 596 -17.73 -7.78 13.44
C GLY A 596 -17.98 -7.57 11.94
N ALA A 597 -18.06 -8.64 11.14
CA ALA A 597 -18.11 -8.60 9.67
C ALA A 597 -19.30 -7.80 9.08
N GLU A 598 -20.39 -7.68 9.84
CA GLU A 598 -21.53 -6.80 9.51
C GLU A 598 -21.09 -5.33 9.34
N ALA A 599 -20.06 -4.89 10.10
CA ALA A 599 -19.52 -3.53 10.11
C ALA A 599 -18.06 -3.39 9.64
N GLN A 600 -17.18 -4.39 9.82
CA GLN A 600 -15.83 -4.36 9.21
C GLN A 600 -15.90 -4.23 7.68
N SER A 601 -17.02 -4.62 7.07
CA SER A 601 -17.23 -4.60 5.63
C SER A 601 -17.86 -3.31 5.10
N LYS A 602 -18.22 -2.35 5.97
CA LYS A 602 -18.99 -1.14 5.67
C LYS A 602 -18.74 -0.04 6.73
N PRO A 603 -18.30 1.19 6.38
CA PRO A 603 -18.70 2.37 7.14
C PRO A 603 -20.22 2.56 6.97
N LEU A 604 -21.01 1.80 7.75
CA LEU A 604 -22.46 1.66 7.55
C LEU A 604 -23.19 3.00 7.62
N SER A 605 -22.75 3.87 8.54
CA SER A 605 -23.27 5.21 8.75
C SER A 605 -23.19 6.02 7.46
N GLU A 606 -21.96 6.21 6.95
CA GLU A 606 -21.67 6.97 5.74
C GLU A 606 -22.27 6.36 4.47
N LEU A 607 -22.31 5.03 4.35
CA LEU A 607 -22.92 4.37 3.19
C LEU A 607 -24.44 4.52 3.17
N LYS A 608 -25.13 4.29 4.30
CA LYS A 608 -26.60 4.48 4.38
C LYS A 608 -26.96 5.96 4.24
N PHE A 609 -26.16 6.86 4.80
CA PHE A 609 -26.31 8.31 4.62
C PHE A 609 -26.09 8.74 3.16
N THR A 610 -25.05 8.23 2.48
CA THR A 610 -24.79 8.55 1.07
C THR A 610 -25.93 8.08 0.16
N VAL A 611 -26.57 6.95 0.46
CA VAL A 611 -27.82 6.53 -0.23
C VAL A 611 -28.92 7.57 -0.03
N VAL A 612 -29.14 8.06 1.20
CA VAL A 612 -30.12 9.14 1.47
C VAL A 612 -29.78 10.43 0.71
N MET A 613 -28.50 10.83 0.66
CA MET A 613 -28.03 12.02 -0.07
C MET A 613 -28.14 11.89 -1.60
N GLY A 614 -28.03 10.66 -2.12
CA GLY A 614 -28.16 10.35 -3.55
C GLY A 614 -29.59 10.22 -4.06
N ARG A 615 -30.60 10.18 -3.19
CA ARG A 615 -32.02 10.11 -3.60
C ARG A 615 -32.46 11.39 -4.30
N GLU A 616 -33.17 11.22 -5.41
CA GLU A 616 -33.87 12.29 -6.10
C GLU A 616 -35.18 12.63 -5.36
N MET A 617 -35.54 13.91 -5.36
CA MET A 617 -36.64 14.44 -4.57
C MET A 617 -37.25 15.71 -5.13
N ALA A 618 -38.55 15.84 -4.89
CA ALA A 618 -39.38 16.97 -5.27
C ALA A 618 -39.08 18.23 -4.45
N ILE A 619 -38.68 19.31 -5.13
CA ILE A 619 -38.49 20.65 -4.54
C ILE A 619 -39.41 21.71 -5.16
N PRO A 620 -39.63 22.86 -4.51
CA PRO A 620 -40.40 23.97 -5.07
C PRO A 620 -39.89 24.50 -6.42
N SER A 621 -40.78 25.22 -7.12
CA SER A 621 -40.64 25.58 -8.53
C SER A 621 -39.44 26.50 -8.85
N PRO A 622 -38.77 26.37 -10.01
CA PRO A 622 -37.60 27.18 -10.45
C PRO A 622 -37.84 28.70 -10.62
N HIS A 623 -38.95 29.24 -10.14
CA HIS A 623 -39.19 30.69 -10.04
C HIS A 623 -38.70 31.29 -8.72
N ASP A 624 -38.31 30.47 -7.74
CA ASP A 624 -37.63 30.92 -6.52
C ASP A 624 -36.10 31.07 -6.76
N PRO A 625 -35.52 32.27 -6.56
CA PRO A 625 -34.07 32.48 -6.71
C PRO A 625 -33.20 31.65 -5.74
N GLU A 626 -33.67 31.35 -4.52
CA GLU A 626 -32.83 30.68 -3.50
C GLU A 626 -32.56 29.21 -3.86
N PHE A 627 -33.42 28.59 -4.68
CA PHE A 627 -33.23 27.24 -5.21
C PHE A 627 -32.59 27.23 -6.61
N SER A 628 -32.53 28.36 -7.32
CA SER A 628 -32.21 28.38 -8.75
C SER A 628 -30.76 28.02 -9.09
N HIS A 629 -29.79 28.32 -8.22
CA HIS A 629 -28.37 28.00 -8.46
C HIS A 629 -28.09 26.50 -8.47
N ALA A 630 -28.73 25.73 -7.58
CA ALA A 630 -28.58 24.27 -7.52
C ALA A 630 -29.03 23.59 -8.84
N ILE A 631 -30.07 24.13 -9.48
CA ILE A 631 -30.65 23.59 -10.72
C ILE A 631 -29.70 23.77 -11.91
N ILE A 632 -28.95 24.87 -11.96
CA ILE A 632 -28.00 25.16 -13.05
C ILE A 632 -26.83 24.17 -13.00
N VAL A 633 -26.27 23.91 -11.81
CA VAL A 633 -25.21 22.91 -11.61
C VAL A 633 -25.73 21.49 -11.86
N GLY A 634 -26.95 21.18 -11.42
CA GLY A 634 -27.60 19.90 -11.67
C GLY A 634 -27.78 19.57 -13.15
N LYS A 635 -28.30 20.51 -13.95
CA LYS A 635 -28.47 20.32 -15.41
C LYS A 635 -27.16 20.22 -16.17
N ALA A 636 -26.15 21.00 -15.80
CA ALA A 636 -24.81 20.88 -16.38
C ALA A 636 -24.19 19.49 -16.16
N ARG A 637 -24.61 18.77 -15.10
CA ARG A 637 -24.18 17.40 -14.78
C ARG A 637 -25.09 16.30 -15.35
N SER A 638 -26.32 16.58 -15.78
CA SER A 638 -27.21 15.57 -16.41
C SER A 638 -26.91 15.37 -17.90
N ASP A 639 -26.64 16.46 -18.61
CA ASP A 639 -26.62 16.46 -20.08
C ASP A 639 -25.23 16.08 -20.66
N ALA A 640 -24.23 15.91 -19.79
CA ALA A 640 -22.84 15.57 -20.11
C ALA A 640 -22.64 14.09 -20.48
N THR A 641 -23.34 13.60 -21.51
CA THR A 641 -23.19 12.23 -22.05
C THR A 641 -22.80 12.14 -23.53
N GLU A 642 -22.70 13.26 -24.25
CA GLU A 642 -22.13 13.31 -25.61
C GLU A 642 -20.91 14.25 -25.69
N PRO A 643 -19.78 13.82 -26.30
CA PRO A 643 -18.58 14.65 -26.41
C PRO A 643 -18.62 15.55 -27.66
N GLY A 644 -19.27 16.72 -27.58
CA GLY A 644 -19.25 17.69 -28.68
C GLY A 644 -19.85 19.06 -28.37
N GLN A 645 -19.10 20.12 -28.70
CA GLN A 645 -19.53 21.52 -28.78
C GLN A 645 -20.09 22.17 -27.50
N PHE A 646 -19.24 22.99 -26.86
CA PHE A 646 -19.70 24.26 -26.28
C PHE A 646 -19.22 25.42 -27.17
N VAL A 647 -20.04 26.46 -27.29
CA VAL A 647 -19.83 27.63 -28.16
C VAL A 647 -19.88 28.90 -27.30
N ASP A 648 -18.99 29.85 -27.60
CA ASP A 648 -18.90 31.15 -26.90
C ASP A 648 -20.21 31.94 -26.91
N VAL A 649 -20.60 32.46 -25.74
CA VAL A 649 -21.57 33.57 -25.63
C VAL A 649 -21.17 34.55 -24.51
N VAL A 650 -20.43 35.60 -24.89
CA VAL A 650 -20.31 36.92 -24.23
C VAL A 650 -19.66 36.96 -22.82
N GLY A 651 -18.72 37.85 -22.50
CA GLY A 651 -18.01 38.86 -23.31
C GLY A 651 -17.90 40.23 -22.61
N VAL A 652 -16.66 40.73 -22.43
CA VAL A 652 -16.35 42.08 -21.92
C VAL A 652 -15.15 42.66 -22.68
N ALA A 653 -15.15 43.96 -22.97
CA ALA A 653 -14.04 44.71 -23.62
C ALA A 653 -13.03 45.25 -22.56
N GLU A 654 -11.94 45.98 -22.84
CA GLU A 654 -11.48 46.71 -24.02
C GLU A 654 -9.94 46.97 -23.94
N MET A 655 -9.38 47.77 -24.87
CA MET A 655 -8.03 48.37 -24.93
C MET A 655 -6.92 47.63 -25.70
N THR A 656 -5.97 48.40 -26.26
CA THR A 656 -5.06 47.97 -27.36
C THR A 656 -3.80 48.86 -27.49
N ALA A 657 -2.73 48.32 -28.12
CA ALA A 657 -1.51 49.00 -28.61
C ALA A 657 -0.43 49.41 -27.56
N THR A 658 0.85 49.68 -27.87
CA THR A 658 1.53 49.99 -29.17
C THR A 658 3.07 49.74 -29.18
N MET A 659 3.68 49.39 -30.34
CA MET A 659 5.08 49.69 -30.80
C MET A 659 6.33 49.17 -30.01
N ARG A 660 7.60 49.22 -30.52
CA ARG A 660 8.23 48.85 -31.83
C ARG A 660 9.80 48.92 -31.79
N THR A 661 10.49 47.92 -32.38
CA THR A 661 11.81 47.95 -33.12
C THR A 661 13.08 48.72 -32.65
N LEU A 662 14.27 48.06 -32.70
CA LEU A 662 15.50 48.48 -33.46
C LEU A 662 16.66 47.44 -33.40
N THR A 663 17.81 47.65 -34.09
CA THR A 663 18.81 46.61 -34.48
C THR A 663 20.31 47.06 -34.53
N SER A 664 21.26 46.09 -34.55
CA SER A 664 22.54 46.03 -35.37
C SER A 664 23.89 45.63 -34.65
N PRO A 665 24.94 45.08 -35.35
CA PRO A 665 26.09 44.31 -34.77
C PRO A 665 27.54 44.70 -35.25
N ILE A 666 28.63 43.91 -34.95
CA ILE A 666 29.94 43.77 -35.72
C ILE A 666 30.94 42.65 -35.21
N HIS A 667 31.99 42.34 -36.00
CA HIS A 667 33.01 41.21 -36.05
C HIS A 667 34.18 41.18 -34.96
N VAL A 668 35.30 40.39 -34.94
CA VAL A 668 36.30 39.81 -35.95
C VAL A 668 37.19 38.63 -35.41
N ASN A 669 37.90 37.90 -36.31
CA ASN A 669 38.97 36.85 -36.24
C ASN A 669 40.42 37.35 -35.87
N ALA A 670 41.58 36.63 -35.77
CA ALA A 670 42.13 35.24 -35.53
C ALA A 670 43.70 35.35 -35.32
N ASP A 671 44.72 34.46 -35.53
CA ASP A 671 44.91 33.10 -36.13
C ASP A 671 46.34 32.43 -35.89
N LEU A 672 46.51 31.13 -36.23
CA LEU A 672 47.71 30.30 -36.64
C LEU A 672 49.04 30.01 -35.82
N LYS A 673 49.32 28.68 -35.62
CA LYS A 673 50.64 27.92 -35.66
C LYS A 673 51.69 28.10 -34.51
N TYR A 674 52.77 27.31 -34.28
CA TYR A 674 53.49 26.09 -34.85
C TYR A 674 54.38 25.43 -33.70
N HIS A 675 55.21 24.36 -33.74
CA HIS A 675 55.75 23.37 -34.72
C HIS A 675 55.96 21.92 -34.09
N LEU A 676 57.14 21.23 -34.16
CA LEU A 676 57.35 19.79 -33.77
C LEU A 676 58.82 19.32 -33.54
N ASP A 677 58.98 18.09 -32.98
CA ASP A 677 60.16 17.17 -32.75
C ASP A 677 60.88 17.15 -31.36
N ASN A 678 61.32 16.00 -30.78
CA ASN A 678 60.90 14.56 -30.86
C ASN A 678 61.52 13.68 -29.73
N SER A 679 60.90 12.53 -29.39
CA SER A 679 61.50 11.20 -29.02
C SER A 679 60.95 10.42 -27.79
N VAL A 680 60.70 9.12 -28.01
CA VAL A 680 60.51 7.97 -27.08
C VAL A 680 59.32 7.95 -26.09
N VAL A 681 58.17 7.44 -26.56
CA VAL A 681 57.18 6.64 -25.77
C VAL A 681 56.62 5.53 -26.68
N VAL A 682 56.32 4.34 -26.15
CA VAL A 682 55.75 3.21 -26.93
C VAL A 682 54.23 3.19 -26.84
N GLN A 683 53.60 3.77 -27.86
CA GLN A 683 52.31 3.40 -28.46
C GLN A 683 51.20 2.80 -27.56
N THR A 684 50.40 3.67 -26.97
CA THR A 684 48.94 3.46 -26.95
C THR A 684 48.37 3.75 -28.36
N VAL A 685 47.29 3.07 -28.74
CA VAL A 685 46.55 3.36 -29.98
C VAL A 685 45.57 4.50 -29.71
N ALA A 686 45.73 5.63 -30.39
CA ALA A 686 44.83 6.78 -30.28
C ALA A 686 44.60 7.40 -31.66
N HIS A 687 43.33 7.53 -32.08
CA HIS A 687 42.93 8.18 -33.32
C HIS A 687 42.84 9.71 -33.11
N PRO A 688 43.72 10.56 -33.71
CA PRO A 688 43.90 11.93 -33.22
C PRO A 688 42.82 12.98 -33.58
N GLN A 689 41.72 12.60 -34.25
CA GLN A 689 40.73 13.58 -34.73
C GLN A 689 39.58 13.86 -33.75
N LEU A 690 39.24 12.92 -32.87
CA LEU A 690 38.13 13.07 -31.92
C LEU A 690 38.37 14.15 -30.84
N HIS A 691 39.61 14.56 -30.57
CA HIS A 691 39.95 15.33 -29.38
C HIS A 691 39.52 16.81 -29.34
N LEU A 692 39.13 17.42 -30.48
CA LEU A 692 38.51 18.76 -30.47
C LEU A 692 36.98 18.69 -30.54
N GLU A 693 36.41 17.71 -31.24
CA GLU A 693 34.95 17.50 -31.29
C GLU A 693 34.44 17.03 -29.91
N ALA A 694 35.15 16.08 -29.29
CA ALA A 694 34.87 15.63 -27.93
C ALA A 694 34.88 16.78 -26.91
N HIS A 695 35.69 17.83 -27.09
CA HIS A 695 35.71 18.98 -26.17
C HIS A 695 34.48 19.90 -26.31
N HIS A 696 33.84 19.91 -27.48
CA HIS A 696 32.55 20.58 -27.69
C HIS A 696 31.36 19.68 -27.28
N GLU A 697 31.42 18.37 -27.53
CA GLU A 697 30.45 17.42 -27.00
C GLU A 697 30.47 17.39 -25.46
N PHE A 698 31.64 17.53 -24.83
CA PHE A 698 31.79 17.44 -23.37
C PHE A 698 30.92 18.46 -22.62
N HIS A 699 30.85 19.70 -23.12
CA HIS A 699 29.94 20.72 -22.55
C HIS A 699 28.47 20.33 -22.73
N SER A 700 28.07 19.73 -23.87
CA SER A 700 26.68 19.28 -24.08
C SER A 700 26.26 18.16 -23.11
N PHE A 701 27.19 17.31 -22.69
CA PHE A 701 26.94 16.21 -21.74
C PHE A 701 26.97 16.61 -20.26
N THR A 702 27.42 17.84 -19.93
CA THR A 702 27.62 18.26 -18.53
C THR A 702 26.87 19.54 -18.12
N GLU A 703 26.65 20.49 -19.03
CA GLU A 703 25.84 21.70 -18.77
C GLU A 703 24.98 22.10 -19.99
N SER A 704 23.66 22.02 -19.84
CA SER A 704 22.70 22.40 -20.90
C SER A 704 22.62 23.92 -21.10
N SER A 705 23.61 24.49 -21.79
CA SER A 705 23.68 25.92 -22.10
C SER A 705 22.53 26.38 -23.02
N PRO A 706 21.64 27.29 -22.57
CA PRO A 706 20.44 27.65 -23.32
C PRO A 706 20.72 28.74 -24.37
N GLY A 707 20.97 28.37 -25.64
CA GLY A 707 21.36 29.40 -26.62
C GLY A 707 21.50 29.05 -28.10
N GLN A 708 20.50 28.43 -28.76
CA GLN A 708 20.31 28.60 -30.22
C GLN A 708 18.85 28.88 -30.58
N THR A 709 18.66 29.68 -31.63
CA THR A 709 17.35 30.28 -31.99
C THR A 709 16.68 29.51 -33.12
N LEU A 710 15.67 28.70 -32.81
CA LEU A 710 14.81 28.08 -33.82
C LEU A 710 13.75 29.07 -34.32
N THR A 711 13.66 29.23 -35.63
CA THR A 711 12.64 30.04 -36.31
C THR A 711 11.29 29.31 -36.34
N ALA A 712 10.20 30.05 -36.11
CA ALA A 712 8.87 29.48 -35.96
C ALA A 712 8.24 28.97 -37.27
N THR A 713 8.17 27.64 -37.43
CA THR A 713 6.98 26.90 -37.89
C THR A 713 7.20 25.41 -37.56
N ASP A 714 6.75 24.99 -36.38
CA ASP A 714 6.69 23.59 -35.96
C ASP A 714 5.36 23.37 -35.24
N THR A 715 4.63 22.33 -35.65
CA THR A 715 3.29 21.98 -35.15
C THR A 715 3.24 20.53 -34.66
N SER A 716 4.39 19.95 -34.31
CA SER A 716 4.46 18.66 -33.61
C SER A 716 3.88 18.76 -32.19
N PRO A 717 3.15 17.74 -31.70
CA PRO A 717 2.82 17.61 -30.29
C PRO A 717 4.10 17.50 -29.45
N ARG A 718 4.26 18.37 -28.46
CA ARG A 718 5.45 18.40 -27.58
C ARG A 718 5.10 17.85 -26.21
N ASP A 719 5.07 16.52 -26.14
CA ASP A 719 4.75 15.75 -24.94
C ASP A 719 5.90 15.72 -23.91
N THR A 720 7.11 16.20 -24.24
CA THR A 720 8.24 16.30 -23.29
C THR A 720 8.53 17.75 -22.93
N ILE A 721 8.54 18.05 -21.63
CA ILE A 721 8.94 19.34 -21.06
C ILE A 721 10.37 19.22 -20.51
N VAL A 722 11.30 19.96 -21.13
CA VAL A 722 12.65 20.20 -20.59
C VAL A 722 12.67 21.51 -19.80
N GLY A 723 13.15 21.47 -18.57
CA GLY A 723 13.35 22.60 -17.67
C GLY A 723 14.74 23.24 -17.79
N GLY A 724 14.93 24.42 -17.18
CA GLY A 724 16.14 25.24 -17.36
C GLY A 724 17.47 24.64 -16.86
N ASN A 725 17.42 23.55 -16.09
CA ASN A 725 18.58 22.85 -15.52
C ASN A 725 18.79 21.44 -16.12
N GLY A 726 18.16 21.13 -17.27
CA GLY A 726 18.22 19.79 -17.89
C GLY A 726 17.27 18.74 -17.30
N ASP A 727 16.47 19.10 -16.28
CA ASP A 727 15.38 18.25 -15.77
C ASP A 727 14.31 18.01 -16.83
N MET A 728 13.83 16.78 -16.95
CA MET A 728 12.85 16.37 -17.97
C MET A 728 11.61 15.74 -17.35
N ARG A 729 10.43 16.09 -17.88
CA ARG A 729 9.17 15.43 -17.55
C ARG A 729 8.32 15.23 -18.81
N TYR A 730 7.74 14.04 -18.96
CA TYR A 730 6.88 13.67 -20.06
C TYR A 730 5.40 13.66 -19.62
N PHE A 731 4.58 14.32 -20.42
CA PHE A 731 3.14 14.43 -20.28
C PHE A 731 2.52 14.14 -21.64
N GLY A 732 2.19 12.86 -21.88
CA GLY A 732 1.61 12.42 -23.15
C GLY A 732 0.23 13.03 -23.45
N PRO A 733 -0.31 12.80 -24.67
CA PRO A 733 -1.49 13.53 -25.18
C PRO A 733 -2.77 13.52 -24.31
N PRO A 734 -3.07 12.48 -23.49
CA PRO A 734 -4.20 12.53 -22.56
C PRO A 734 -4.05 13.53 -21.40
N SER A 735 -2.87 14.13 -21.19
CA SER A 735 -2.63 15.08 -20.11
C SER A 735 -3.09 16.50 -20.47
N GLY A 736 -3.76 17.17 -19.54
CA GLY A 736 -4.02 18.62 -19.64
C GLY A 736 -2.75 19.45 -19.83
N ILE A 737 -1.58 18.95 -19.42
CA ILE A 737 -0.29 19.61 -19.63
C ILE A 737 0.15 19.55 -21.10
N SER A 738 -0.18 18.49 -21.85
CA SER A 738 0.08 18.41 -23.30
C SER A 738 -0.82 19.37 -24.09
N LEU A 739 -2.09 19.53 -23.67
CA LEU A 739 -2.98 20.55 -24.21
C LEU A 739 -2.44 21.98 -23.99
N VAL A 740 -1.86 22.27 -22.82
CA VAL A 740 -1.23 23.57 -22.54
C VAL A 740 0.09 23.75 -23.31
N SER A 741 0.94 22.71 -23.43
CA SER A 741 2.23 22.79 -24.14
C SER A 741 2.05 22.99 -25.65
N THR A 742 1.00 22.41 -26.24
CA THR A 742 0.67 22.57 -27.67
C THR A 742 -0.05 23.88 -27.97
N ALA A 743 -0.83 24.43 -27.03
CA ALA A 743 -1.52 25.71 -27.21
C ALA A 743 -0.61 26.94 -27.02
N THR A 744 0.57 26.82 -26.39
CA THR A 744 1.41 27.97 -26.02
C THR A 744 2.79 27.97 -26.70
N PRO A 745 3.07 28.89 -27.66
CA PRO A 745 4.40 28.98 -28.25
C PRO A 745 5.42 29.50 -27.24
N ARG A 746 6.41 28.67 -26.87
CA ARG A 746 7.51 29.03 -25.96
C ARG A 746 8.23 30.31 -26.40
N LYS A 747 8.00 31.42 -25.70
CA LYS A 747 8.86 32.61 -25.79
C LYS A 747 10.21 32.29 -25.14
N SER A 748 11.30 32.42 -25.89
CA SER A 748 12.65 32.18 -25.38
C SER A 748 13.03 33.22 -24.32
N GLY A 749 13.44 32.75 -23.13
CA GLY A 749 14.23 33.53 -22.18
C GLY A 749 13.56 34.01 -20.88
N GLN A 750 12.24 33.87 -20.70
CA GLN A 750 11.56 34.29 -19.45
C GLN A 750 10.51 33.29 -18.97
N HIS A 751 10.98 32.29 -18.22
CA HIS A 751 10.45 31.79 -16.95
C HIS A 751 11.24 30.52 -16.61
N THR A 752 12.16 30.60 -15.65
CA THR A 752 12.71 29.41 -15.00
C THR A 752 11.64 28.82 -14.09
N PRO A 753 11.12 27.60 -14.33
CA PRO A 753 10.31 26.92 -13.33
C PRO A 753 11.23 26.60 -12.16
N GLU A 754 10.92 27.10 -10.97
CA GLU A 754 11.59 26.63 -9.75
C GLU A 754 11.34 25.12 -9.65
N SER A 755 12.42 24.34 -9.57
CA SER A 755 12.37 23.01 -10.15
C SER A 755 11.47 22.08 -9.32
N TRP A 756 10.50 21.44 -9.98
CA TRP A 756 9.58 20.47 -9.36
C TRP A 756 10.31 19.22 -8.80
N SER A 757 11.62 19.13 -9.03
CA SER A 757 12.60 18.17 -8.49
C SER A 757 13.19 18.58 -7.14
N LYS A 758 12.95 19.82 -6.67
CA LYS A 758 13.46 20.38 -5.40
C LYS A 758 12.40 20.61 -4.33
N TRP A 759 11.11 20.44 -4.63
CA TRP A 759 10.08 20.53 -3.60
C TRP A 759 10.04 19.24 -2.79
N THR A 760 10.38 19.37 -1.51
CA THR A 760 10.33 18.31 -0.50
C THR A 760 9.96 18.93 0.84
N HIS A 761 9.07 18.30 1.59
CA HIS A 761 8.67 18.82 2.90
C HIS A 761 9.87 18.78 3.87
N PRO A 762 10.17 19.83 4.67
CA PRO A 762 11.37 19.88 5.50
C PRO A 762 11.55 18.69 6.45
N SER A 763 10.46 18.09 6.95
CA SER A 763 10.52 16.88 7.79
C SER A 763 11.00 15.61 7.07
N ILE A 764 10.94 15.56 5.73
CA ILE A 764 11.47 14.44 4.93
C ILE A 764 12.80 14.75 4.26
N GLU A 765 13.26 16.01 4.25
CA GLU A 765 14.58 16.36 3.69
C GLU A 765 15.74 15.58 4.33
N PRO A 766 15.75 15.29 5.65
CA PRO A 766 16.75 14.39 6.25
C PRO A 766 16.83 13.00 5.63
N LEU A 767 15.73 12.48 5.04
CA LEU A 767 15.72 11.16 4.38
C LEU A 767 16.46 11.15 3.04
N PHE A 768 16.73 12.32 2.47
CA PHE A 768 17.56 12.49 1.26
C PHE A 768 19.03 12.80 1.60
N THR A 769 19.39 12.84 2.89
CA THR A 769 20.79 13.00 3.30
C THR A 769 21.63 11.81 2.85
N LYS A 770 22.64 12.08 2.02
CA LYS A 770 23.61 11.10 1.53
C LYS A 770 24.28 10.32 2.68
N GLN A 771 23.87 9.06 2.86
CA GLN A 771 24.51 8.14 3.81
C GLN A 771 25.75 7.50 3.18
N VAL A 772 26.82 7.33 3.98
CA VAL A 772 28.09 6.75 3.55
C VAL A 772 28.46 5.61 4.50
N MET A 773 28.07 4.40 4.12
CA MET A 773 28.39 3.15 4.85
C MET A 773 29.87 2.76 4.66
N LYS A 774 30.42 3.08 3.49
CA LYS A 774 31.83 2.85 3.15
C LYS A 774 32.42 4.10 2.49
N PRO A 775 33.55 4.65 2.97
CA PRO A 775 34.28 5.68 2.21
C PRO A 775 34.67 5.16 0.81
N LEU A 776 34.67 6.04 -0.18
CA LEU A 776 35.21 5.70 -1.51
C LEU A 776 36.70 5.27 -1.38
N PRO A 777 37.18 4.34 -2.22
CA PRO A 777 38.58 3.90 -2.18
C PRO A 777 39.53 5.00 -2.68
N SER A 778 40.84 4.73 -2.71
CA SER A 778 41.82 5.69 -3.26
C SER A 778 41.59 5.93 -4.76
N TRP A 779 42.10 7.03 -5.31
CA TRP A 779 42.00 7.33 -6.75
C TRP A 779 42.47 6.15 -7.63
N THR A 780 43.65 5.60 -7.35
CA THR A 780 44.24 4.48 -8.09
C THR A 780 43.33 3.25 -8.07
N GLU A 781 42.73 2.97 -6.92
CA GLU A 781 41.89 1.81 -6.68
C GLU A 781 40.51 1.96 -7.35
N ALA A 782 39.90 3.14 -7.23
CA ALA A 782 38.65 3.48 -7.91
C ALA A 782 38.81 3.48 -9.44
N PHE A 783 39.92 4.03 -9.94
CA PHE A 783 40.24 4.04 -11.37
C PHE A 783 40.42 2.61 -11.92
N SER A 784 41.07 1.72 -11.17
CA SER A 784 41.20 0.29 -11.55
C SER A 784 39.82 -0.39 -11.60
N LEU A 785 39.03 -0.31 -10.54
CA LEU A 785 37.69 -0.90 -10.47
C LEU A 785 36.75 -0.39 -11.58
N VAL A 786 36.76 0.91 -11.86
CA VAL A 786 35.97 1.51 -12.95
C VAL A 786 36.49 1.09 -14.33
N SER A 787 37.82 0.97 -14.51
CA SER A 787 38.41 0.44 -15.75
C SER A 787 37.99 -1.00 -16.02
N GLU A 788 38.00 -1.85 -14.98
CA GLU A 788 37.61 -3.26 -15.08
C GLU A 788 36.11 -3.42 -15.39
N PHE A 789 35.24 -2.60 -14.79
CA PHE A 789 33.82 -2.55 -15.17
C PHE A 789 33.61 -2.20 -16.66
N PHE A 790 34.36 -1.22 -17.18
CA PHE A 790 34.27 -0.83 -18.59
C PHE A 790 34.96 -1.80 -19.54
N ALA A 791 35.89 -2.64 -19.06
CA ALA A 791 36.46 -3.73 -19.83
C ALA A 791 35.48 -4.90 -19.96
N ASP A 792 34.92 -5.39 -18.85
CA ASP A 792 34.27 -6.71 -18.79
C ASP A 792 32.73 -6.65 -18.75
N GLU A 793 32.15 -5.75 -17.95
CA GLU A 793 30.69 -5.71 -17.71
C GLU A 793 29.95 -4.84 -18.73
N HIS A 794 30.56 -3.74 -19.16
CA HIS A 794 29.98 -2.79 -20.11
C HIS A 794 29.58 -3.43 -21.46
N GLN A 795 30.31 -4.46 -21.90
CA GLN A 795 29.99 -5.25 -23.10
C GLN A 795 28.64 -5.99 -23.00
N VAL A 796 28.18 -6.28 -21.77
CA VAL A 796 26.91 -6.96 -21.48
C VAL A 796 25.83 -5.97 -21.07
N PHE A 797 26.22 -4.86 -20.43
CA PHE A 797 25.37 -3.85 -19.84
C PHE A 797 25.87 -2.44 -20.23
N PRO A 798 25.60 -1.97 -21.47
CA PRO A 798 26.13 -0.71 -22.01
C PRO A 798 25.38 0.54 -21.48
N CYS A 799 25.24 0.64 -20.16
CA CYS A 799 24.37 1.62 -19.50
C CYS A 799 24.98 3.03 -19.43
N PHE A 800 26.30 3.18 -19.54
CA PHE A 800 27.03 4.44 -19.35
C PHE A 800 27.95 4.74 -20.53
N ASN A 801 28.20 6.02 -20.83
CA ASN A 801 29.29 6.43 -21.73
C ASN A 801 30.63 6.39 -20.94
N ALA A 802 31.57 5.54 -21.36
CA ALA A 802 32.82 5.32 -20.61
C ALA A 802 33.72 6.58 -20.51
N PRO A 803 33.97 7.37 -21.58
CA PRO A 803 34.70 8.64 -21.48
C PRO A 803 34.08 9.64 -20.49
N ALA A 804 32.77 9.85 -20.53
CA ALA A 804 32.07 10.77 -19.63
C ALA A 804 32.15 10.29 -18.17
N PHE A 805 31.92 9.00 -17.91
CA PHE A 805 32.01 8.41 -16.57
C PHE A 805 33.42 8.54 -15.98
N MET A 806 34.46 8.30 -16.80
CA MET A 806 35.86 8.48 -16.39
C MET A 806 36.20 9.94 -16.06
N CYS A 807 35.60 10.91 -16.74
CA CYS A 807 35.81 12.31 -16.40
C CYS A 807 35.07 12.72 -15.10
N LEU A 808 33.83 12.24 -14.89
CA LEU A 808 33.12 12.41 -13.62
C LEU A 808 33.88 11.78 -12.44
N LEU A 809 34.55 10.64 -12.66
CA LEU A 809 35.47 10.05 -11.69
C LEU A 809 36.65 10.99 -11.39
N GLY A 810 37.28 11.58 -12.42
CA GLY A 810 38.33 12.59 -12.25
C GLY A 810 37.86 13.83 -11.46
N GLN A 811 36.64 14.31 -11.70
CA GLN A 811 36.02 15.40 -10.94
C GLN A 811 35.75 15.01 -9.48
N GLN A 812 35.32 13.76 -9.24
CA GLN A 812 35.03 13.23 -7.91
C GLN A 812 36.26 13.20 -7.00
N TYR A 813 37.46 12.96 -7.55
CA TYR A 813 38.72 12.90 -6.80
C TYR A 813 39.54 14.20 -6.83
N SER A 814 39.25 15.13 -7.74
CA SER A 814 39.82 16.49 -7.74
C SER A 814 39.03 17.50 -6.89
N GLY A 815 37.87 17.11 -6.35
CA GLY A 815 37.04 17.94 -5.49
C GLY A 815 36.15 18.94 -6.23
N THR A 816 35.92 18.73 -7.53
CA THR A 816 35.14 19.63 -8.42
C THR A 816 33.77 19.07 -8.82
N CYS A 817 33.45 17.83 -8.41
CA CYS A 817 32.19 17.17 -8.77
C CYS A 817 30.97 17.77 -8.05
N THR A 818 29.89 17.98 -8.80
CA THR A 818 28.56 18.33 -8.28
C THR A 818 27.95 17.19 -7.44
N GLU A 819 27.25 17.51 -6.36
CA GLU A 819 26.58 16.52 -5.50
C GLU A 819 25.31 15.95 -6.15
N SER A 820 25.48 15.10 -7.16
CA SER A 820 24.39 14.36 -7.82
C SER A 820 24.15 13.01 -7.14
N PRO A 821 22.93 12.72 -6.62
CA PRO A 821 22.56 11.42 -6.09
C PRO A 821 22.69 10.30 -7.13
N ALA A 822 22.30 10.59 -8.38
CA ALA A 822 22.41 9.66 -9.50
C ALA A 822 23.87 9.28 -9.79
N TRP A 823 24.80 10.24 -9.76
CA TRP A 823 26.23 9.96 -9.86
C TRP A 823 26.73 9.12 -8.69
N TRP A 824 26.37 9.47 -7.45
CA TRP A 824 26.80 8.73 -6.27
C TRP A 824 26.37 7.26 -6.30
N VAL A 825 25.12 6.98 -6.67
CA VAL A 825 24.61 5.61 -6.81
C VAL A 825 25.29 4.90 -7.98
N SER A 826 25.41 5.54 -9.15
CA SER A 826 26.09 4.95 -10.32
C SER A 826 27.52 4.54 -10.01
N LEU A 827 28.31 5.43 -9.37
CA LEU A 827 29.68 5.17 -8.98
C LEU A 827 29.77 3.99 -7.99
N ASN A 828 28.94 3.99 -6.93
CA ASN A 828 28.99 2.93 -5.94
C ASN A 828 28.46 1.59 -6.48
N SER A 829 27.51 1.58 -7.42
CA SER A 829 27.10 0.36 -8.14
C SER A 829 28.23 -0.18 -9.02
N VAL A 830 28.91 0.66 -9.79
CA VAL A 830 30.06 0.26 -10.62
C VAL A 830 31.19 -0.32 -9.76
N LEU A 831 31.53 0.35 -8.65
CA LEU A 831 32.50 -0.17 -7.68
C LEU A 831 32.05 -1.50 -7.08
N ALA A 832 30.77 -1.65 -6.70
CA ALA A 832 30.24 -2.91 -6.16
C ALA A 832 30.29 -4.07 -7.17
N ILE A 833 29.95 -3.82 -8.44
CA ILE A 833 29.94 -4.84 -9.49
C ILE A 833 31.38 -5.30 -9.81
N ALA A 834 32.31 -4.37 -10.01
CA ALA A 834 33.72 -4.69 -10.26
C ALA A 834 34.37 -5.40 -9.06
N GLN A 835 34.10 -4.90 -7.84
CA GLN A 835 34.61 -5.51 -6.62
C GLN A 835 34.04 -6.92 -6.39
N ARG A 836 32.79 -7.19 -6.79
CA ARG A 836 32.21 -8.54 -6.81
C ARG A 836 32.96 -9.46 -7.78
N ARG A 837 33.32 -8.99 -8.98
CA ARG A 837 34.13 -9.80 -9.93
C ARG A 837 35.49 -10.15 -9.38
N ARG A 838 36.16 -9.21 -8.72
CA ARG A 838 37.41 -9.49 -7.98
C ARG A 838 37.20 -10.51 -6.86
N ALA A 839 36.11 -10.40 -6.09
CA ALA A 839 35.78 -11.34 -5.03
C ALA A 839 35.55 -12.77 -5.56
N GLU A 840 34.85 -12.91 -6.69
CA GLU A 840 34.63 -14.17 -7.39
C GLU A 840 35.95 -14.78 -7.92
N ALA A 841 36.80 -13.96 -8.56
CA ALA A 841 38.07 -14.39 -9.12
C ALA A 841 39.10 -14.77 -8.03
N ALA A 842 39.17 -14.00 -6.94
CA ALA A 842 40.09 -14.22 -5.83
C ALA A 842 39.55 -15.20 -4.76
N GLN A 843 38.25 -15.52 -4.79
CA GLN A 843 37.53 -16.30 -3.78
C GLN A 843 37.66 -15.73 -2.35
N SER A 844 37.73 -14.40 -2.22
CA SER A 844 37.89 -13.68 -0.93
C SER A 844 36.55 -13.19 -0.41
N ALA A 845 36.22 -13.57 0.83
CA ALA A 845 35.03 -13.09 1.53
C ALA A 845 35.16 -11.60 1.90
N GLU A 846 36.36 -11.14 2.26
CA GLU A 846 36.62 -9.73 2.58
C GLU A 846 36.40 -8.82 1.36
N ALA A 847 36.70 -9.34 0.17
CA ALA A 847 36.40 -8.67 -1.10
C ALA A 847 34.89 -8.67 -1.42
N GLU A 848 34.15 -9.70 -1.02
CA GLU A 848 32.69 -9.83 -1.19
C GLU A 848 31.93 -8.89 -0.23
N ASP A 849 32.36 -8.82 1.03
CA ASP A 849 31.89 -7.84 2.02
C ASP A 849 32.13 -6.40 1.54
N LEU A 850 33.29 -6.14 0.92
CA LEU A 850 33.60 -4.82 0.35
C LEU A 850 32.67 -4.47 -0.84
N ALA A 851 32.32 -5.45 -1.68
CA ALA A 851 31.33 -5.26 -2.74
C ALA A 851 29.94 -4.92 -2.16
N TRP A 852 29.51 -5.64 -1.12
CA TRP A 852 28.25 -5.33 -0.40
C TRP A 852 28.26 -3.97 0.28
N ALA A 853 29.40 -3.53 0.81
CA ALA A 853 29.54 -2.21 1.42
C ALA A 853 29.39 -1.06 0.40
N TYR A 854 29.90 -1.22 -0.82
CA TYR A 854 29.61 -0.29 -1.93
C TYR A 854 28.16 -0.41 -2.40
N ALA A 855 27.59 -1.62 -2.49
CA ALA A 855 26.18 -1.80 -2.83
C ALA A 855 25.24 -1.14 -1.79
N SER A 856 25.63 -1.09 -0.51
CA SER A 856 24.89 -0.37 0.52
C SER A 856 24.92 1.15 0.34
N ASN A 857 26.07 1.73 -0.02
CA ASN A 857 26.15 3.16 -0.38
C ASN A 857 25.23 3.49 -1.56
N ALA A 858 25.19 2.61 -2.57
CA ALA A 858 24.34 2.78 -3.75
C ALA A 858 22.85 2.65 -3.39
N LEU A 859 22.47 1.62 -2.63
CA LEU A 859 21.09 1.40 -2.21
C LEU A 859 20.56 2.57 -1.37
N ALA A 860 21.35 3.10 -0.43
CA ALA A 860 20.95 4.24 0.40
C ALA A 860 20.64 5.51 -0.41
N GLY A 861 21.31 5.73 -1.56
CA GLY A 861 21.02 6.86 -2.45
C GLY A 861 19.80 6.67 -3.37
N THR A 862 19.19 5.48 -3.42
CA THR A 862 18.06 5.24 -4.34
C THR A 862 16.78 6.01 -3.97
N TRP A 863 16.58 6.38 -2.71
CA TRP A 863 15.39 7.10 -2.27
C TRP A 863 15.31 8.53 -2.85
N ASP A 864 16.43 9.25 -2.88
CA ASP A 864 16.54 10.57 -3.52
C ASP A 864 16.26 10.46 -5.05
N ILE A 865 16.86 9.45 -5.69
CA ILE A 865 16.64 9.16 -7.11
C ILE A 865 15.16 8.91 -7.44
N LEU A 866 14.45 8.12 -6.61
CA LEU A 866 13.06 7.75 -6.83
C LEU A 866 12.08 8.91 -6.59
N MET A 867 12.40 9.84 -5.69
CA MET A 867 11.48 10.89 -5.24
C MET A 867 11.73 12.27 -5.89
N ARG A 868 12.98 12.62 -6.20
CA ARG A 868 13.39 13.98 -6.61
C ARG A 868 13.93 14.07 -8.03
N SER A 869 14.45 12.98 -8.60
CA SER A 869 15.34 13.04 -9.75
C SER A 869 14.65 12.86 -11.11
N THR A 870 15.02 13.69 -12.09
CA THR A 870 14.37 13.74 -13.43
C THR A 870 15.38 13.74 -14.59
N GLN A 871 16.41 12.88 -14.48
CA GLN A 871 17.56 12.83 -15.39
C GLN A 871 17.83 11.42 -15.92
N LEU A 872 18.55 11.31 -17.04
CA LEU A 872 18.95 10.02 -17.65
C LEU A 872 19.87 9.20 -16.72
N SER A 873 20.80 9.88 -16.05
CA SER A 873 21.70 9.34 -15.02
C SER A 873 20.94 8.62 -13.90
N SER A 874 19.74 9.08 -13.58
CA SER A 874 18.89 8.53 -12.52
C SER A 874 18.29 7.17 -12.92
N VAL A 875 17.93 7.00 -14.19
CA VAL A 875 17.55 5.68 -14.75
C VAL A 875 18.76 4.75 -14.81
N GLN A 876 19.91 5.25 -15.29
CA GLN A 876 21.16 4.49 -15.36
C GLN A 876 21.60 3.96 -13.98
N ALA A 877 21.48 4.79 -12.94
CA ALA A 877 21.78 4.44 -11.56
C ALA A 877 20.88 3.30 -11.03
N LEU A 878 19.55 3.38 -11.22
CA LEU A 878 18.61 2.33 -10.80
C LEU A 878 18.87 1.00 -11.51
N LEU A 879 19.19 1.04 -12.81
CA LEU A 879 19.55 -0.15 -13.58
C LEU A 879 20.87 -0.76 -13.08
N ALA A 880 21.87 0.06 -12.75
CA ALA A 880 23.17 -0.42 -12.26
C ALA A 880 23.05 -1.13 -10.90
N ILE A 881 22.27 -0.59 -9.95
CA ILE A 881 22.03 -1.30 -8.68
C ILE A 881 21.16 -2.55 -8.88
N ALA A 882 20.22 -2.57 -9.83
CA ALA A 882 19.47 -3.78 -10.19
C ALA A 882 20.38 -4.88 -10.79
N TRP A 883 21.38 -4.51 -11.60
CA TRP A 883 22.39 -5.41 -12.16
C TRP A 883 23.37 -5.96 -11.10
N PHE A 884 23.53 -5.26 -9.97
CA PHE A 884 24.11 -5.88 -8.78
C PHE A 884 23.14 -6.94 -8.22
N PHE A 885 21.91 -6.57 -7.85
CA PHE A 885 20.99 -7.49 -7.16
C PHE A 885 20.57 -8.74 -7.96
N ILE A 886 20.58 -8.71 -9.31
CA ILE A 886 20.15 -9.86 -10.12
C ILE A 886 21.02 -11.11 -9.90
N GLY A 887 22.31 -10.92 -9.60
CA GLY A 887 23.25 -11.99 -9.27
C GLY A 887 23.40 -12.22 -7.76
N THR A 888 22.27 -12.29 -7.03
CA THR A 888 22.25 -12.52 -5.57
C THR A 888 21.16 -13.53 -5.17
N PRO A 889 21.21 -14.12 -3.95
CA PRO A 889 20.21 -15.11 -3.50
C PRO A 889 18.77 -14.60 -3.37
N ASN A 890 18.51 -13.30 -3.58
CA ASN A 890 17.18 -12.72 -3.59
C ASN A 890 17.02 -11.76 -4.78
N PRO A 891 16.37 -12.18 -5.89
CA PRO A 891 16.17 -11.33 -7.07
C PRO A 891 14.98 -10.36 -6.96
N GLN A 892 14.23 -10.37 -5.84
CA GLN A 892 13.06 -9.48 -5.66
C GLN A 892 13.42 -7.98 -5.71
N PRO A 893 14.55 -7.49 -5.15
CA PRO A 893 14.96 -6.09 -5.30
C PRO A 893 15.18 -5.72 -6.77
N SER A 894 15.78 -6.59 -7.58
CA SER A 894 16.01 -6.34 -9.02
C SER A 894 14.71 -6.12 -9.78
N PHE A 895 13.69 -6.95 -9.52
CA PHE A 895 12.35 -6.79 -10.11
C PHE A 895 11.74 -5.43 -9.75
N MET A 896 11.85 -5.00 -8.49
CA MET A 896 11.33 -3.70 -8.05
C MET A 896 12.14 -2.53 -8.64
N LEU A 897 13.47 -2.62 -8.65
CA LEU A 897 14.37 -1.58 -9.16
C LEU A 897 14.26 -1.40 -10.68
N VAL A 898 14.14 -2.48 -11.45
CA VAL A 898 13.86 -2.42 -12.91
C VAL A 898 12.48 -1.82 -13.17
N GLY A 899 11.44 -2.25 -12.46
CA GLY A 899 10.10 -1.67 -12.60
C GLY A 899 10.05 -0.17 -12.26
N CYS A 900 10.85 0.28 -11.29
CA CYS A 900 11.04 1.70 -10.99
C CYS A 900 11.88 2.43 -12.05
N ALA A 901 12.93 1.80 -12.61
CA ALA A 901 13.70 2.37 -13.72
C ALA A 901 12.84 2.55 -14.98
N VAL A 902 11.96 1.59 -15.29
CA VAL A 902 10.98 1.68 -16.39
C VAL A 902 9.98 2.83 -16.13
N ARG A 903 9.42 2.95 -14.93
CA ARG A 903 8.54 4.09 -14.58
C ARG A 903 9.26 5.44 -14.61
N LEU A 904 10.54 5.50 -14.23
CA LEU A 904 11.34 6.72 -14.33
C LEU A 904 11.65 7.06 -15.80
N ALA A 905 11.93 6.06 -16.64
CA ALA A 905 12.06 6.22 -18.09
C ALA A 905 10.76 6.68 -18.76
N HIS A 906 9.59 6.27 -18.24
CA HIS A 906 8.30 6.85 -18.61
C HIS A 906 8.22 8.32 -18.19
N SER A 907 8.52 8.63 -16.92
CA SER A 907 8.49 9.99 -16.35
C SER A 907 9.38 10.99 -17.11
N ILE A 908 10.57 10.59 -17.56
CA ILE A 908 11.49 11.47 -18.32
C ILE A 908 11.34 11.37 -19.86
N GLY A 909 10.37 10.61 -20.36
CA GLY A 909 10.01 10.57 -21.78
C GLY A 909 10.88 9.72 -22.71
N ILE A 910 11.90 9.01 -22.22
CA ILE A 910 12.86 8.25 -23.08
C ILE A 910 12.29 6.94 -23.66
N HIS A 911 10.97 6.72 -23.52
CA HIS A 911 10.20 5.65 -24.14
C HIS A 911 9.51 6.10 -25.45
N VAL A 912 9.58 7.39 -25.79
CA VAL A 912 9.08 7.96 -27.05
C VAL A 912 10.23 8.59 -27.82
N GLU A 913 10.21 8.45 -29.16
CA GLU A 913 11.22 9.01 -30.04
C GLU A 913 11.18 10.55 -30.01
N SER A 914 12.26 11.18 -29.51
CA SER A 914 12.34 12.64 -29.41
C SER A 914 12.53 13.30 -30.77
N GLN A 915 11.68 14.27 -31.10
CA GLN A 915 11.85 15.14 -32.27
C GLN A 915 12.57 16.46 -31.94
N ASP A 916 13.10 16.63 -30.72
CA ASP A 916 13.76 17.87 -30.31
C ASP A 916 15.15 18.03 -30.97
N PRO A 917 15.38 19.06 -31.82
CA PRO A 917 16.65 19.26 -32.51
C PRO A 917 17.82 19.64 -31.60
N SER A 918 17.61 19.91 -30.30
CA SER A 918 18.70 20.30 -29.40
C SER A 918 19.42 19.12 -28.71
N VAL A 919 18.91 17.89 -28.83
CA VAL A 919 19.56 16.70 -28.23
C VAL A 919 20.68 16.21 -29.15
N SER A 920 21.88 15.95 -28.60
CA SER A 920 23.01 15.49 -29.42
C SER A 920 22.78 14.05 -29.93
N PRO A 921 23.33 13.66 -31.10
CA PRO A 921 23.16 12.30 -31.61
C PRO A 921 23.69 11.22 -30.65
N ALA A 922 24.79 11.50 -29.94
CA ALA A 922 25.37 10.61 -28.94
C ALA A 922 24.46 10.48 -27.71
N GLU A 923 23.85 11.57 -27.24
CA GLU A 923 22.92 11.56 -26.12
C GLU A 923 21.59 10.87 -26.49
N ALA A 924 21.07 11.14 -27.68
CA ALA A 924 19.91 10.44 -28.24
C ALA A 924 20.15 8.92 -28.30
N ASN A 925 21.30 8.48 -28.81
CA ASN A 925 21.69 7.07 -28.82
C ASN A 925 21.73 6.48 -27.41
N MET A 926 22.35 7.17 -26.44
CA MET A 926 22.41 6.72 -25.04
C MET A 926 21.01 6.60 -24.40
N ARG A 927 20.10 7.53 -24.69
CA ARG A 927 18.69 7.45 -24.24
C ARG A 927 18.00 6.18 -24.75
N LYS A 928 18.19 5.83 -26.03
CA LYS A 928 17.68 4.56 -26.58
C LYS A 928 18.32 3.35 -25.91
N LYS A 929 19.65 3.33 -25.75
CA LYS A 929 20.37 2.22 -25.10
C LYS A 929 19.85 1.99 -23.67
N VAL A 930 19.73 3.04 -22.85
CA VAL A 930 19.25 2.96 -21.47
C VAL A 930 17.80 2.48 -21.38
N PHE A 931 16.90 2.97 -22.23
CA PHE A 931 15.52 2.46 -22.28
C PHE A 931 15.49 0.97 -22.66
N TRP A 932 16.25 0.57 -23.67
CA TRP A 932 16.29 -0.82 -24.12
C TRP A 932 16.95 -1.77 -23.11
N ILE A 933 17.94 -1.34 -22.34
CA ILE A 933 18.47 -2.09 -21.18
C ILE A 933 17.35 -2.36 -20.16
N ALA A 934 16.54 -1.35 -19.83
CA ALA A 934 15.43 -1.52 -18.90
C ALA A 934 14.40 -2.55 -19.42
N ILE A 935 14.06 -2.49 -20.71
CA ILE A 935 13.15 -3.46 -21.35
C ILE A 935 13.76 -4.88 -21.37
N CYS A 936 15.03 -5.05 -21.71
CA CYS A 936 15.69 -6.36 -21.71
C CYS A 936 15.63 -7.02 -20.33
N LEU A 937 15.95 -6.29 -19.26
CA LEU A 937 15.90 -6.80 -17.89
C LEU A 937 14.46 -7.09 -17.42
N ASP A 938 13.50 -6.22 -17.76
CA ASP A 938 12.08 -6.39 -17.42
C ASP A 938 11.50 -7.65 -18.07
N ARG A 939 11.75 -7.88 -19.37
CA ARG A 939 11.29 -9.07 -20.10
C ARG A 939 11.89 -10.36 -19.55
N GLU A 940 13.18 -10.34 -19.27
CA GLU A 940 13.90 -11.50 -18.78
C GLU A 940 13.46 -11.90 -17.36
N LEU A 941 13.35 -10.93 -16.44
CA LEU A 941 12.85 -11.17 -15.08
C LEU A 941 11.38 -11.64 -15.08
N CYS A 942 10.54 -11.03 -15.92
CA CYS A 942 9.13 -11.39 -16.02
C CYS A 942 8.93 -12.80 -16.60
N LEU A 943 9.63 -13.15 -17.69
CA LEU A 943 9.48 -14.46 -18.32
C LEU A 943 10.02 -15.61 -17.44
N ARG A 944 11.07 -15.37 -16.65
CA ARG A 944 11.59 -16.33 -15.65
C ARG A 944 10.64 -16.54 -14.46
N THR A 945 9.78 -15.56 -14.14
CA THR A 945 8.93 -15.57 -12.92
C THR A 945 7.42 -15.68 -13.19
N GLY A 946 7.00 -15.65 -14.47
CA GLY A 946 5.58 -15.64 -14.86
C GLY A 946 4.84 -14.32 -14.59
N ARG A 947 5.58 -13.23 -14.33
CA ARG A 947 5.02 -11.92 -13.95
C ARG A 947 4.70 -11.08 -15.20
N PRO A 948 3.75 -10.11 -15.11
CA PRO A 948 3.48 -9.17 -16.20
C PRO A 948 4.64 -8.17 -16.37
N PRO A 949 5.13 -7.93 -17.62
CA PRO A 949 6.12 -6.88 -17.92
C PRO A 949 5.61 -5.47 -17.61
N CYS A 950 6.50 -4.55 -17.22
CA CYS A 950 6.13 -3.20 -16.73
C CYS A 950 5.74 -2.20 -17.84
N HIS A 951 5.96 -2.53 -19.11
CA HIS A 951 5.66 -1.67 -20.26
C HIS A 951 5.22 -2.53 -21.46
N ASP A 952 4.19 -2.10 -22.17
CA ASP A 952 3.64 -2.76 -23.37
C ASP A 952 4.30 -2.17 -24.64
N LEU A 953 4.93 -3.01 -25.50
CA LEU A 953 5.58 -2.53 -26.73
C LEU A 953 4.59 -2.10 -27.82
N SER A 954 3.29 -2.29 -27.62
CA SER A 954 2.24 -1.72 -28.48
C SER A 954 1.81 -0.29 -28.08
N ALA A 955 2.24 0.18 -26.91
CA ALA A 955 2.19 1.60 -26.55
C ALA A 955 3.32 2.38 -27.24
N ALA A 956 3.37 3.71 -27.06
CA ALA A 956 4.39 4.56 -27.65
C ALA A 956 5.82 4.07 -27.32
N TYR A 957 6.67 4.01 -28.35
CA TYR A 957 7.83 3.14 -28.45
C TYR A 957 9.03 3.87 -29.09
N VAL A 958 10.24 3.43 -28.76
CA VAL A 958 11.52 3.90 -29.31
C VAL A 958 12.17 2.79 -30.10
N ASP A 959 12.54 3.08 -31.36
CA ASP A 959 13.17 2.10 -32.24
C ASP A 959 14.46 1.50 -31.65
N PRO A 960 14.70 0.20 -31.82
CA PRO A 960 15.85 -0.48 -31.23
C PRO A 960 17.16 0.01 -31.88
N PRO A 961 18.20 0.37 -31.10
CA PRO A 961 19.43 1.02 -31.58
C PRO A 961 20.39 0.07 -32.33
N ILE A 962 19.87 -0.85 -33.15
CA ILE A 962 20.59 -1.96 -33.82
C ILE A 962 21.70 -1.46 -34.78
N GLY A 963 21.56 -0.25 -35.34
CA GLY A 963 22.49 0.35 -36.29
C GLY A 963 23.49 1.36 -35.70
N SER A 964 23.49 1.59 -34.38
CA SER A 964 24.25 2.66 -33.71
C SER A 964 25.04 2.19 -32.48
N LEU A 965 25.53 0.94 -32.53
CA LEU A 965 26.25 0.29 -31.45
C LEU A 965 27.77 0.51 -31.58
N ASP A 966 28.47 0.49 -30.45
CA ASP A 966 29.89 0.85 -30.36
C ASP A 966 30.80 -0.36 -30.63
N GLU A 967 32.04 -0.12 -31.10
CA GLU A 967 33.05 -1.18 -31.20
C GLU A 967 33.45 -1.70 -29.80
N THR A 968 33.31 -0.88 -28.76
CA THR A 968 33.52 -1.30 -27.35
C THR A 968 32.43 -2.23 -26.81
N GLU A 969 31.35 -2.46 -27.56
CA GLU A 969 30.22 -3.34 -27.19
C GLU A 969 30.29 -4.69 -27.93
N ILE A 970 31.36 -4.95 -28.68
CA ILE A 970 31.57 -6.14 -29.50
C ILE A 970 32.53 -7.13 -28.80
N ILE A 971 32.04 -8.33 -28.52
CA ILE A 971 32.91 -9.44 -28.10
C ILE A 971 33.45 -10.18 -29.33
N LYS A 972 34.65 -10.77 -29.20
CA LYS A 972 35.21 -11.68 -30.20
C LYS A 972 35.19 -13.10 -29.66
N THR A 973 34.50 -14.01 -30.36
CA THR A 973 34.46 -15.43 -29.95
C THR A 973 35.80 -16.12 -30.19
N VAL A 974 36.01 -17.27 -29.54
CA VAL A 974 37.21 -18.12 -29.74
C VAL A 974 37.40 -18.52 -31.21
N ASP A 975 36.29 -18.62 -31.96
CA ASP A 975 36.28 -18.92 -33.40
C ASP A 975 36.27 -17.64 -34.27
N GLY A 976 36.67 -16.49 -33.72
CA GLY A 976 36.94 -15.24 -34.44
C GLY A 976 35.71 -14.44 -34.89
N HIS A 977 34.50 -14.77 -34.43
CA HIS A 977 33.28 -14.05 -34.81
C HIS A 977 33.06 -12.84 -33.89
N GLU A 978 32.69 -11.70 -34.48
CA GLU A 978 32.37 -10.47 -33.75
C GLU A 978 30.86 -10.43 -33.44
N LEU A 979 30.51 -10.34 -32.15
CA LEU A 979 29.13 -10.37 -31.67
C LEU A 979 28.86 -9.19 -30.72
N ASN A 980 27.85 -8.38 -31.01
CA ASN A 980 27.36 -7.37 -30.08
C ASN A 980 26.27 -7.97 -29.17
N LEU A 981 26.59 -8.20 -27.89
CA LEU A 981 25.70 -8.88 -26.95
C LEU A 981 24.40 -8.12 -26.71
N PHE A 982 24.45 -6.79 -26.70
CA PHE A 982 23.27 -5.96 -26.45
C PHE A 982 22.27 -6.00 -27.62
N LYS A 983 22.74 -6.05 -28.88
CA LYS A 983 21.88 -6.35 -30.04
C LYS A 983 21.14 -7.68 -29.85
N GLY A 984 21.88 -8.73 -29.46
CA GLY A 984 21.32 -10.05 -29.19
C GLY A 984 20.24 -10.02 -28.11
N GLN A 985 20.50 -9.32 -26.99
CA GLN A 985 19.52 -9.11 -25.91
C GLN A 985 18.26 -8.39 -26.42
N ILE A 986 18.38 -7.30 -27.18
CA ILE A 986 17.23 -6.54 -27.71
C ILE A 986 16.35 -7.43 -28.59
N GLN A 987 16.95 -8.12 -29.56
CA GLN A 987 16.21 -8.99 -30.48
C GLN A 987 15.50 -10.13 -29.72
N LEU A 988 16.14 -10.71 -28.70
CA LEU A 988 15.54 -11.74 -27.86
C LEU A 988 14.42 -11.16 -26.97
N ALA A 989 14.60 -9.99 -26.36
CA ALA A 989 13.60 -9.33 -25.52
C ALA A 989 12.32 -8.97 -26.28
N MET A 990 12.43 -8.58 -27.56
CA MET A 990 11.27 -8.40 -28.45
C MET A 990 10.49 -9.71 -28.62
N ILE A 991 11.18 -10.84 -28.84
CA ILE A 991 10.55 -12.16 -28.91
C ILE A 991 9.92 -12.54 -27.56
N GLN A 992 10.62 -12.35 -26.44
CA GLN A 992 10.10 -12.59 -25.08
C GLN A 992 8.83 -11.76 -24.79
N SER A 993 8.73 -10.54 -25.31
CA SER A 993 7.52 -9.72 -25.22
C SER A 993 6.33 -10.35 -25.97
N ALA A 994 6.57 -10.91 -27.17
CA ALA A 994 5.55 -11.62 -27.93
C ALA A 994 5.15 -12.94 -27.25
N ILE A 995 6.12 -13.70 -26.71
CA ILE A 995 5.86 -14.91 -25.92
C ILE A 995 4.90 -14.61 -24.76
N TYR A 996 5.12 -13.52 -24.02
CA TYR A 996 4.20 -13.13 -22.96
C TYR A 996 2.81 -12.76 -23.52
N HIS A 997 2.74 -11.89 -24.52
CA HIS A 997 1.48 -11.41 -25.09
C HIS A 997 0.62 -12.55 -25.69
N ASP A 998 1.22 -13.37 -26.54
CA ASP A 998 0.52 -14.32 -27.42
C ASP A 998 0.19 -15.66 -26.73
N LEU A 999 0.90 -16.02 -25.65
CA LEU A 999 0.75 -17.32 -24.95
C LEU A 999 0.39 -17.22 -23.46
N HIS A 1000 0.75 -16.13 -22.77
CA HIS A 1000 0.65 -16.05 -21.30
C HIS A 1000 -0.19 -14.88 -20.77
N SER A 1001 -0.57 -13.92 -21.62
CA SER A 1001 -1.48 -12.85 -21.22
C SER A 1001 -2.90 -13.37 -21.03
N GLY A 1002 -3.67 -12.76 -20.12
CA GLY A 1002 -5.10 -13.05 -19.93
C GLY A 1002 -5.99 -12.68 -21.13
N LYS A 1003 -5.41 -12.22 -22.23
CA LYS A 1003 -6.08 -11.91 -23.51
C LYS A 1003 -5.68 -12.88 -24.64
N ALA A 1004 -4.73 -13.79 -24.41
CA ALA A 1004 -4.23 -14.73 -25.42
C ALA A 1004 -5.35 -15.63 -25.96
N PRO A 1005 -5.56 -15.73 -27.29
CA PRO A 1005 -6.66 -16.50 -27.87
C PRO A 1005 -6.38 -18.02 -27.78
N PRO A 1006 -7.14 -18.81 -26.99
CA PRO A 1006 -6.81 -20.20 -26.69
C PRO A 1006 -6.87 -21.13 -27.92
N ASN A 1007 -7.60 -20.74 -28.96
CA ASN A 1007 -7.76 -21.52 -30.18
C ASN A 1007 -6.53 -21.45 -31.13
N CYS A 1008 -5.57 -20.56 -30.87
CA CYS A 1008 -4.43 -20.28 -31.77
C CYS A 1008 -3.07 -20.73 -31.21
N VAL A 1009 -3.02 -21.25 -29.98
CA VAL A 1009 -1.77 -21.56 -29.25
C VAL A 1009 -0.79 -22.41 -30.08
N ALA A 1010 -1.28 -23.44 -30.79
CA ALA A 1010 -0.44 -24.35 -31.58
C ALA A 1010 0.14 -23.74 -32.87
N ASP A 1011 -0.31 -22.55 -33.28
CA ASP A 1011 0.21 -21.79 -34.41
C ASP A 1011 1.08 -20.62 -33.94
N SER A 1012 0.67 -19.91 -32.87
CA SER A 1012 1.53 -18.94 -32.17
C SER A 1012 2.83 -19.58 -31.67
N VAL A 1013 2.77 -20.80 -31.12
CA VAL A 1013 3.98 -21.55 -30.69
C VAL A 1013 4.88 -21.90 -31.88
N ALA A 1014 4.33 -22.21 -33.06
CA ALA A 1014 5.14 -22.50 -34.24
C ALA A 1014 5.86 -21.25 -34.77
N ASP A 1015 5.17 -20.10 -34.84
CA ASP A 1015 5.74 -18.81 -35.23
C ASP A 1015 6.80 -18.32 -34.22
N LEU A 1016 6.53 -18.42 -32.91
CA LEU A 1016 7.48 -18.01 -31.87
C LEU A 1016 8.73 -18.91 -31.83
N LEU A 1017 8.59 -20.22 -32.06
CA LEU A 1017 9.74 -21.12 -32.21
C LEU A 1017 10.55 -20.81 -33.47
N GLN A 1018 9.90 -20.47 -34.60
CA GLN A 1018 10.61 -20.05 -35.81
C GLN A 1018 11.35 -18.72 -35.60
N LYS A 1019 10.77 -17.77 -34.86
CA LYS A 1019 11.43 -16.50 -34.48
C LYS A 1019 12.65 -16.74 -33.58
N LEU A 1020 12.55 -17.65 -32.61
CA LEU A 1020 13.67 -18.07 -31.76
C LEU A 1020 14.79 -18.73 -32.59
N GLU A 1021 14.46 -19.69 -33.45
CA GLU A 1021 15.46 -20.37 -34.28
C GLU A 1021 16.12 -19.41 -35.30
N ASN A 1022 15.37 -18.47 -35.86
CA ASN A 1022 15.93 -17.41 -36.71
C ASN A 1022 16.93 -16.55 -35.94
N TRP A 1023 16.61 -16.17 -34.69
CA TRP A 1023 17.54 -15.44 -33.80
C TRP A 1023 18.78 -16.27 -33.48
N ARG A 1024 18.64 -17.58 -33.20
CA ARG A 1024 19.79 -18.47 -32.99
C ARG A 1024 20.68 -18.55 -34.24
N ALA A 1025 20.09 -18.66 -35.42
CA ALA A 1025 20.82 -18.72 -36.69
C ALA A 1025 21.54 -17.41 -37.04
N GLU A 1026 20.95 -16.24 -36.73
CA GLU A 1026 21.57 -14.93 -36.95
C GLU A 1026 22.68 -14.63 -35.91
N PHE A 1027 22.39 -14.86 -34.62
CA PHE A 1027 23.21 -14.34 -33.53
C PHE A 1027 24.14 -15.38 -32.88
N ALA A 1028 23.76 -16.66 -32.91
CA ALA A 1028 24.46 -17.75 -32.21
C ALA A 1028 24.66 -19.02 -33.07
N PRO A 1029 25.10 -18.93 -34.35
CA PRO A 1029 25.20 -20.08 -35.25
C PRO A 1029 26.20 -21.17 -34.79
N THR A 1030 27.15 -20.81 -33.92
CA THR A 1030 28.09 -21.75 -33.28
C THR A 1030 27.45 -22.60 -32.18
N LEU A 1031 26.27 -22.23 -31.66
CA LEU A 1031 25.64 -22.96 -30.56
C LEU A 1031 24.80 -24.15 -31.05
N ASN A 1032 25.51 -25.19 -31.48
CA ASN A 1032 24.96 -26.53 -31.68
C ASN A 1032 25.39 -27.44 -30.52
N HIS A 1033 24.61 -28.49 -30.25
CA HIS A 1033 24.74 -29.38 -29.06
C HIS A 1033 26.16 -29.94 -28.78
N GLY A 1034 27.04 -30.03 -29.78
CA GLY A 1034 28.41 -30.55 -29.64
C GLY A 1034 29.52 -29.50 -29.49
N CYS A 1035 29.22 -28.20 -29.59
CA CYS A 1035 30.25 -27.13 -29.66
C CYS A 1035 30.47 -26.36 -28.35
N ALA A 1036 29.81 -26.76 -27.25
CA ALA A 1036 29.68 -25.94 -26.05
C ALA A 1036 31.00 -25.65 -25.28
N ALA A 1037 32.07 -26.40 -25.53
CA ALA A 1037 33.36 -26.37 -24.81
C ALA A 1037 34.24 -25.10 -25.03
N ARG A 1038 33.70 -23.95 -25.47
CA ARG A 1038 34.47 -22.75 -25.87
C ARG A 1038 33.80 -21.39 -25.56
N CYS A 1039 32.99 -21.28 -24.52
CA CYS A 1039 32.30 -20.03 -24.17
C CYS A 1039 32.78 -19.47 -22.82
N GLU A 1040 33.86 -18.70 -22.85
CA GLU A 1040 34.49 -18.11 -21.65
C GLU A 1040 33.83 -16.78 -21.21
N HIS A 1041 32.81 -16.29 -21.90
CA HIS A 1041 32.22 -14.97 -21.65
C HIS A 1041 30.87 -15.00 -20.91
N HIS A 1042 30.81 -14.33 -19.76
CA HIS A 1042 29.65 -14.25 -18.86
C HIS A 1042 28.35 -13.85 -19.58
N GLY A 1043 28.36 -12.75 -20.33
CA GLY A 1043 27.17 -12.24 -21.01
C GLY A 1043 26.67 -13.12 -22.16
N LEU A 1044 27.54 -13.97 -22.73
CA LEU A 1044 27.17 -14.89 -23.80
C LEU A 1044 26.47 -16.14 -23.23
N MET A 1045 27.00 -16.69 -22.13
CA MET A 1045 26.30 -17.73 -21.34
C MET A 1045 24.90 -17.30 -20.90
N ARG A 1046 24.79 -16.07 -20.37
CA ARG A 1046 23.52 -15.46 -19.94
C ARG A 1046 22.45 -15.47 -21.04
N LEU A 1047 22.83 -15.07 -22.26
CA LEU A 1047 21.95 -15.12 -23.43
C LEU A 1047 21.50 -16.54 -23.78
N TYR A 1048 22.37 -17.54 -23.66
CA TYR A 1048 22.04 -18.93 -23.97
C TYR A 1048 21.07 -19.55 -22.98
N PHE A 1049 21.22 -19.28 -21.68
CA PHE A 1049 20.22 -19.68 -20.68
C PHE A 1049 18.85 -19.05 -21.00
N SER A 1050 18.81 -17.73 -21.28
CA SER A 1050 17.56 -17.04 -21.59
C SER A 1050 16.94 -17.42 -22.95
N TYR A 1051 17.74 -17.88 -23.92
CA TYR A 1051 17.27 -18.51 -25.16
C TYR A 1051 16.56 -19.85 -24.90
N TYR A 1052 17.24 -20.80 -24.25
CA TYR A 1052 16.65 -22.12 -24.00
C TYR A 1052 15.48 -22.05 -23.00
N ASN A 1053 15.48 -21.09 -22.07
CA ASN A 1053 14.32 -20.77 -21.25
C ASN A 1053 13.12 -20.34 -22.10
N ALA A 1054 13.32 -19.45 -23.09
CA ALA A 1054 12.25 -19.03 -24.00
C ALA A 1054 11.70 -20.21 -24.82
N VAL A 1055 12.57 -21.09 -25.34
CA VAL A 1055 12.16 -22.33 -26.04
C VAL A 1055 11.31 -23.23 -25.13
N ILE A 1056 11.72 -23.41 -23.86
CA ILE A 1056 10.96 -24.18 -22.86
C ILE A 1056 9.60 -23.53 -22.58
N VAL A 1057 9.54 -22.22 -22.31
CA VAL A 1057 8.30 -21.54 -21.94
C VAL A 1057 7.28 -21.60 -23.09
N VAL A 1058 7.70 -21.30 -24.31
CA VAL A 1058 6.87 -21.43 -25.53
C VAL A 1058 6.37 -22.85 -25.73
N SER A 1059 7.25 -23.84 -25.66
CA SER A 1059 6.90 -25.24 -25.91
C SER A 1059 6.02 -25.83 -24.80
N ARG A 1060 6.21 -25.39 -23.54
CA ARG A 1060 5.35 -25.74 -22.40
C ARG A 1060 3.95 -25.14 -22.49
N ALA A 1061 3.76 -23.98 -23.12
CA ALA A 1061 2.42 -23.40 -23.28
C ALA A 1061 1.49 -24.33 -24.07
N HIS A 1062 1.98 -24.93 -25.17
CA HIS A 1062 1.23 -25.91 -25.96
C HIS A 1062 1.14 -27.30 -25.29
N SER A 1063 2.20 -27.73 -24.60
CA SER A 1063 2.26 -29.06 -23.97
C SER A 1063 1.83 -29.10 -22.49
N LEU A 1064 1.27 -28.02 -21.95
CA LEU A 1064 1.01 -27.83 -20.52
C LEU A 1064 0.26 -28.99 -19.87
N THR A 1065 -0.78 -29.50 -20.54
CA THR A 1065 -1.61 -30.63 -20.08
C THR A 1065 -0.81 -31.91 -19.88
N PHE A 1066 0.24 -32.17 -20.65
CA PHE A 1066 1.13 -33.31 -20.44
C PHE A 1066 1.97 -33.16 -19.16
N TRP A 1067 2.44 -31.94 -18.86
CA TRP A 1067 3.29 -31.69 -17.69
C TRP A 1067 2.52 -31.65 -16.36
N VAL A 1068 1.21 -31.38 -16.37
CA VAL A 1068 0.40 -31.20 -15.13
C VAL A 1068 -0.74 -32.21 -14.92
N SER A 1069 -1.08 -33.04 -15.92
CA SER A 1069 -2.16 -34.03 -15.78
C SER A 1069 -1.78 -35.18 -14.84
N PRO A 1070 -2.57 -35.52 -13.80
CA PRO A 1070 -2.36 -36.74 -13.02
C PRO A 1070 -2.57 -38.02 -13.84
N ASN A 1071 -3.35 -37.94 -14.93
CA ASN A 1071 -3.52 -39.08 -15.84
C ASN A 1071 -2.24 -39.25 -16.68
N HIS A 1072 -1.72 -40.48 -16.72
CA HIS A 1072 -0.68 -40.88 -17.65
C HIS A 1072 -1.27 -40.91 -19.07
N LEU A 1073 -0.79 -40.00 -19.92
CA LEU A 1073 -1.13 -39.94 -21.33
C LEU A 1073 0.04 -40.53 -22.11
N GLU A 1074 -0.18 -41.65 -22.80
CA GLU A 1074 0.81 -42.24 -23.68
C GLU A 1074 1.28 -41.22 -24.72
N ILE A 1075 2.58 -40.96 -24.78
CA ILE A 1075 3.16 -39.96 -25.70
C ILE A 1075 2.81 -40.29 -27.15
N LEU A 1076 2.70 -41.56 -27.52
CA LEU A 1076 2.32 -42.00 -28.86
C LEU A 1076 0.89 -41.58 -29.27
N ALA A 1077 -0.02 -41.42 -28.31
CA ALA A 1077 -1.41 -41.00 -28.53
C ALA A 1077 -1.58 -39.47 -28.65
N LEU A 1078 -0.55 -38.68 -28.36
CA LEU A 1078 -0.59 -37.22 -28.46
C LEU A 1078 -0.49 -36.73 -29.92
N PRO A 1079 -1.12 -35.59 -30.28
CA PRO A 1079 -0.96 -34.97 -31.60
C PRO A 1079 0.50 -34.64 -31.93
N SER A 1080 0.91 -34.77 -33.20
CA SER A 1080 2.31 -34.58 -33.64
C SER A 1080 2.92 -33.28 -33.11
N LYS A 1081 2.32 -32.11 -33.43
CA LYS A 1081 2.77 -30.79 -32.96
C LYS A 1081 3.01 -30.72 -31.44
N MET A 1082 2.25 -31.48 -30.64
CA MET A 1082 2.38 -31.50 -29.17
C MET A 1082 3.57 -32.36 -28.73
N ARG A 1083 3.84 -33.48 -29.42
CA ARG A 1083 5.05 -34.29 -29.21
C ARG A 1083 6.30 -33.52 -29.61
N ASP A 1084 6.25 -32.80 -30.73
CA ASP A 1084 7.33 -31.92 -31.19
C ASP A 1084 7.62 -30.83 -30.14
N SER A 1085 6.57 -30.30 -29.48
CA SER A 1085 6.70 -29.35 -28.37
C SER A 1085 7.31 -30.00 -27.11
N ILE A 1086 6.95 -31.24 -26.78
CA ILE A 1086 7.57 -31.98 -25.65
C ILE A 1086 9.06 -32.22 -25.93
N GLU A 1087 9.42 -32.64 -27.14
CA GLU A 1087 10.81 -32.90 -27.52
C GLU A 1087 11.67 -31.62 -27.52
N ASN A 1088 11.10 -30.47 -27.91
CA ASN A 1088 11.73 -29.16 -27.75
C ASN A 1088 12.01 -28.82 -26.27
N CYS A 1089 11.08 -29.11 -25.35
CA CYS A 1089 11.33 -28.94 -23.91
C CYS A 1089 12.50 -29.81 -23.42
N LEU A 1090 12.58 -31.06 -23.88
CA LEU A 1090 13.63 -32.01 -23.46
C LEU A 1090 15.00 -31.58 -23.97
N ASN A 1091 15.12 -31.25 -25.25
CA ASN A 1091 16.39 -30.86 -25.85
C ASN A 1091 16.90 -29.50 -25.35
N ALA A 1092 16.00 -28.54 -25.09
CA ALA A 1092 16.37 -27.31 -24.40
C ALA A 1092 16.81 -27.56 -22.95
N SER A 1093 16.15 -28.47 -22.22
CA SER A 1093 16.53 -28.86 -20.85
C SER A 1093 17.92 -29.52 -20.80
N ARG A 1094 18.21 -30.45 -21.73
CA ARG A 1094 19.53 -31.07 -21.89
C ARG A 1094 20.61 -30.00 -22.16
N CYS A 1095 20.33 -29.02 -23.02
CA CYS A 1095 21.25 -27.90 -23.28
C CYS A 1095 21.52 -27.05 -22.03
N ILE A 1096 20.49 -26.69 -21.27
CA ILE A 1096 20.62 -25.90 -20.04
C ILE A 1096 21.51 -26.60 -19.02
N ILE A 1097 21.41 -27.94 -18.91
CA ILE A 1097 22.26 -28.72 -18.01
C ILE A 1097 23.72 -28.72 -18.49
N GLU A 1098 23.98 -28.98 -19.77
CA GLU A 1098 25.36 -28.95 -20.29
C GLU A 1098 25.99 -27.54 -20.21
N LEU A 1099 25.22 -26.47 -20.42
CA LEU A 1099 25.66 -25.09 -20.16
C LEU A 1099 25.98 -24.86 -18.66
N SER A 1100 25.20 -25.45 -17.75
CA SER A 1100 25.43 -25.36 -16.29
C SER A 1100 26.73 -26.02 -15.85
N LYS A 1101 27.20 -27.06 -16.57
CA LYS A 1101 28.49 -27.74 -16.32
C LYS A 1101 29.71 -26.92 -16.78
N LEU A 1102 29.51 -26.02 -17.74
CA LEU A 1102 30.56 -25.21 -18.35
C LEU A 1102 30.81 -23.91 -17.58
N MET A 1103 29.83 -23.45 -16.79
CA MET A 1103 29.95 -22.28 -15.93
C MET A 1103 30.85 -22.58 -14.71
N PRO A 1104 31.97 -21.85 -14.51
CA PRO A 1104 32.82 -22.01 -13.33
C PRO A 1104 32.05 -21.85 -12.01
N VAL A 1105 32.38 -22.68 -11.02
CA VAL A 1105 31.79 -22.61 -9.66
C VAL A 1105 32.08 -21.27 -8.97
N THR A 1106 33.14 -20.57 -9.38
CA THR A 1106 33.51 -19.24 -8.87
C THR A 1106 32.58 -18.11 -9.32
N TRP A 1107 31.84 -18.26 -10.42
CA TRP A 1107 30.94 -17.23 -10.97
C TRP A 1107 29.61 -17.16 -10.21
N LYS A 1108 29.66 -17.02 -8.87
CA LYS A 1108 28.51 -17.04 -7.95
C LYS A 1108 27.31 -16.23 -8.45
N SER A 1109 27.56 -15.03 -8.97
CA SER A 1109 26.52 -14.12 -9.45
C SER A 1109 25.85 -14.57 -10.75
N LEU A 1110 26.57 -15.24 -11.67
CA LEU A 1110 25.91 -15.84 -12.85
C LEU A 1110 25.06 -17.02 -12.45
N HIS A 1111 25.56 -17.88 -11.55
CA HIS A 1111 24.77 -18.99 -10.98
C HIS A 1111 23.46 -18.45 -10.40
N TRP A 1112 23.50 -17.41 -9.56
CA TRP A 1112 22.30 -16.81 -8.97
C TRP A 1112 21.37 -16.12 -9.99
N ASP A 1113 21.92 -15.43 -11.00
CA ASP A 1113 21.13 -14.83 -12.09
C ASP A 1113 20.32 -15.91 -12.84
N VAL A 1114 20.97 -16.99 -13.29
CA VAL A 1114 20.32 -18.00 -14.15
C VAL A 1114 19.60 -19.12 -13.39
N ILE A 1115 19.73 -19.26 -12.07
CA ILE A 1115 19.29 -20.44 -11.31
C ILE A 1115 17.84 -20.95 -11.58
N PRO A 1116 16.81 -20.11 -11.85
CA PRO A 1116 15.46 -20.61 -12.15
C PRO A 1116 15.36 -21.42 -13.46
N ILE A 1117 16.35 -21.28 -14.34
CA ILE A 1117 16.38 -21.90 -15.67
C ILE A 1117 16.86 -23.36 -15.56
N PRO A 1118 18.00 -23.69 -14.91
CA PRO A 1118 18.33 -25.06 -14.56
C PRO A 1118 17.30 -25.75 -13.66
N MET A 1119 16.64 -25.03 -12.73
CA MET A 1119 15.54 -25.60 -11.91
C MET A 1119 14.42 -26.14 -12.82
N SER A 1120 14.01 -25.35 -13.80
CA SER A 1120 12.97 -25.73 -14.76
C SER A 1120 13.38 -26.92 -15.62
N ALA A 1121 14.65 -26.97 -16.06
CA ALA A 1121 15.19 -28.09 -16.83
C ALA A 1121 15.21 -29.41 -16.04
N VAL A 1122 15.64 -29.39 -14.77
CA VAL A 1122 15.64 -30.56 -13.88
C VAL A 1122 14.23 -31.11 -13.69
N VAL A 1123 13.24 -30.25 -13.42
CA VAL A 1123 11.83 -30.67 -13.26
C VAL A 1123 11.28 -31.33 -14.53
N ILE A 1124 11.59 -30.80 -15.71
CA ILE A 1124 11.17 -31.35 -17.01
C ILE A 1124 11.74 -32.76 -17.24
N LEU A 1125 13.05 -32.94 -17.06
CA LEU A 1125 13.70 -34.25 -17.26
C LEU A 1125 13.23 -35.28 -16.23
N CYS A 1126 13.09 -34.90 -14.96
CA CYS A 1126 12.58 -35.81 -13.93
C CYS A 1126 11.13 -36.26 -14.22
N ILE A 1127 10.24 -35.36 -14.65
CA ILE A 1127 8.87 -35.73 -15.04
C ILE A 1127 8.86 -36.68 -16.24
N MET A 1128 9.72 -36.45 -17.25
CA MET A 1128 9.83 -37.33 -18.42
C MET A 1128 10.33 -38.73 -18.06
N ALA A 1129 11.35 -38.82 -17.20
CA ALA A 1129 11.89 -40.08 -16.71
C ALA A 1129 10.89 -40.86 -15.82
N ILE A 1130 10.04 -40.17 -15.05
CA ILE A 1130 8.93 -40.78 -14.31
C ILE A 1130 7.85 -41.31 -15.26
N ARG A 1131 7.45 -40.53 -16.28
CA ARG A 1131 6.42 -40.95 -17.26
C ARG A 1131 6.90 -42.06 -18.21
N THR A 1132 8.17 -42.07 -18.58
CA THR A 1132 8.73 -43.00 -19.58
C THR A 1132 10.08 -43.59 -19.13
N PRO A 1133 10.12 -44.39 -18.05
CA PRO A 1133 11.37 -44.93 -17.50
C PRO A 1133 12.09 -45.92 -18.43
N MET A 1134 11.37 -46.48 -19.41
CA MET A 1134 11.92 -47.34 -20.48
C MET A 1134 12.47 -46.57 -21.70
N ASN A 1135 12.49 -45.23 -21.69
CA ASN A 1135 13.05 -44.43 -22.78
C ASN A 1135 14.58 -44.54 -22.78
N GLU A 1136 15.20 -44.71 -23.95
CA GLU A 1136 16.66 -44.85 -24.09
C GLU A 1136 17.45 -43.68 -23.49
N PHE A 1137 16.85 -42.48 -23.45
CA PHE A 1137 17.44 -41.30 -22.83
C PHE A 1137 17.23 -41.21 -21.31
N ALA A 1138 16.31 -41.95 -20.69
CA ALA A 1138 15.91 -41.73 -19.29
C ALA A 1138 17.04 -41.95 -18.27
N THR A 1139 17.93 -42.91 -18.52
CA THR A 1139 19.14 -43.14 -17.69
C THR A 1139 20.16 -42.01 -17.84
N ASN A 1140 20.25 -41.39 -19.02
CA ASN A 1140 21.12 -40.24 -19.25
C ASN A 1140 20.52 -38.97 -18.65
N ASP A 1141 19.25 -38.68 -18.93
CA ASP A 1141 18.52 -37.49 -18.47
C ASP A 1141 18.42 -37.44 -16.93
N THR A 1142 18.38 -38.59 -16.24
CA THR A 1142 18.51 -38.65 -14.77
C THR A 1142 19.94 -38.34 -14.31
N HIS A 1143 21.00 -38.88 -14.94
CA HIS A 1143 22.38 -38.48 -14.60
C HIS A 1143 22.58 -36.96 -14.77
N LEU A 1144 22.10 -36.39 -15.88
CA LEU A 1144 22.13 -34.96 -16.15
C LEU A 1144 21.47 -34.14 -15.03
N ALA A 1145 20.28 -34.55 -14.57
CA ALA A 1145 19.60 -33.90 -13.45
C ALA A 1145 20.43 -33.99 -12.14
N GLY A 1146 21.09 -35.13 -11.89
CA GLY A 1146 21.96 -35.33 -10.74
C GLY A 1146 23.15 -34.36 -10.69
N ASP A 1147 23.78 -34.07 -11.83
CA ASP A 1147 24.91 -33.14 -11.94
C ASP A 1147 24.53 -31.72 -11.46
N VAL A 1148 23.37 -31.22 -11.90
CA VAL A 1148 22.86 -29.88 -11.50
C VAL A 1148 22.36 -29.86 -10.06
N MET A 1149 21.78 -30.96 -9.56
CA MET A 1149 21.38 -31.06 -8.15
C MET A 1149 22.57 -30.90 -7.17
N GLN A 1150 23.79 -31.26 -7.58
CA GLN A 1150 25.00 -30.99 -6.79
C GLN A 1150 25.42 -29.51 -6.84
N ILE A 1151 25.23 -28.81 -7.96
CA ILE A 1151 25.44 -27.34 -8.03
C ILE A 1151 24.46 -26.64 -7.09
N PHE A 1152 23.17 -27.00 -7.12
CA PHE A 1152 22.16 -26.46 -6.20
C PHE A 1152 22.53 -26.69 -4.74
N LYS A 1153 23.02 -27.88 -4.39
CA LYS A 1153 23.48 -28.20 -3.05
C LYS A 1153 24.63 -27.28 -2.61
N THR A 1154 25.66 -27.11 -3.44
CA THR A 1154 26.83 -26.28 -3.09
C THR A 1154 26.46 -24.79 -2.95
N LEU A 1155 25.56 -24.26 -3.77
CA LEU A 1155 25.07 -22.88 -3.64
C LEU A 1155 24.23 -22.66 -2.38
N ASP A 1156 23.39 -23.63 -2.03
CA ASP A 1156 22.55 -23.61 -0.82
C ASP A 1156 23.40 -23.73 0.46
N GLU A 1157 24.37 -24.65 0.49
CA GLU A 1157 25.33 -24.82 1.58
C GLU A 1157 26.23 -23.60 1.80
N ALA A 1158 26.54 -22.85 0.74
CA ALA A 1158 27.40 -21.66 0.81
C ALA A 1158 26.69 -20.37 1.26
N ASN A 1159 25.36 -20.33 1.28
CA ASN A 1159 24.59 -19.09 1.56
C ASN A 1159 23.57 -19.27 2.71
N GLY A 1160 22.85 -20.40 2.76
CA GLY A 1160 21.87 -20.72 3.80
C GLY A 1160 20.58 -19.89 3.77
N ASN A 1161 19.47 -20.49 4.24
CA ASN A 1161 18.16 -19.83 4.41
C ASN A 1161 17.64 -19.05 3.18
N THR A 1162 17.92 -19.54 1.97
CA THR A 1162 17.51 -18.91 0.70
C THR A 1162 16.25 -19.56 0.14
N TYR A 1163 15.66 -19.02 -0.93
CA TYR A 1163 14.55 -19.70 -1.63
C TYR A 1163 15.00 -21.01 -2.29
N LEU A 1164 16.28 -21.13 -2.67
CA LEU A 1164 16.88 -22.35 -3.20
C LEU A 1164 16.77 -23.51 -2.20
N THR A 1165 16.81 -23.25 -0.89
CA THR A 1165 16.70 -24.28 0.16
C THR A 1165 15.39 -25.08 0.07
N GLN A 1166 14.28 -24.48 -0.37
CA GLN A 1166 13.01 -25.21 -0.57
C GLN A 1166 12.91 -25.83 -1.96
N VAL A 1167 13.24 -25.07 -3.01
CA VAL A 1167 13.17 -25.57 -4.39
C VAL A 1167 14.10 -26.77 -4.59
N ARG A 1168 15.28 -26.79 -3.93
CA ARG A 1168 16.19 -27.93 -3.91
C ARG A 1168 15.55 -29.18 -3.30
N LYS A 1169 14.75 -29.09 -2.23
CA LYS A 1169 14.04 -30.26 -1.66
C LYS A 1169 13.05 -30.84 -2.68
N VAL A 1170 12.26 -29.98 -3.33
CA VAL A 1170 11.27 -30.38 -4.34
C VAL A 1170 11.95 -31.05 -5.54
N CYS A 1171 13.00 -30.45 -6.07
CA CYS A 1171 13.78 -31.02 -7.18
C CYS A 1171 14.48 -32.33 -6.77
N GLN A 1172 15.00 -32.41 -5.53
CA GLN A 1172 15.66 -33.61 -5.01
C GLN A 1172 14.69 -34.79 -4.83
N GLU A 1173 13.43 -34.54 -4.43
CA GLU A 1173 12.40 -35.59 -4.31
C GLU A 1173 11.90 -36.06 -5.69
N LEU A 1174 11.70 -35.14 -6.65
CA LEU A 1174 11.39 -35.51 -8.04
C LEU A 1174 12.53 -36.29 -8.70
N TYR A 1175 13.79 -35.89 -8.43
CA TYR A 1175 14.98 -36.61 -8.88
C TYR A 1175 15.07 -38.02 -8.27
N ARG A 1176 14.84 -38.16 -6.96
CA ARG A 1176 14.80 -39.47 -6.28
C ARG A 1176 13.73 -40.38 -6.89
N LYS A 1177 12.55 -39.84 -7.17
CA LYS A 1177 11.43 -40.54 -7.84
C LYS A 1177 11.79 -40.98 -9.26
N ALA A 1178 12.39 -40.10 -10.06
CA ALA A 1178 12.86 -40.40 -11.42
C ALA A 1178 13.90 -41.53 -11.45
N CYS A 1179 14.91 -41.46 -10.56
CA CYS A 1179 15.92 -42.50 -10.43
C CYS A 1179 15.31 -43.86 -10.04
N TYR A 1180 14.35 -43.89 -9.11
CA TYR A 1180 13.68 -45.12 -8.71
C TYR A 1180 12.86 -45.75 -9.85
N ALA A 1181 12.13 -44.94 -10.62
CA ALA A 1181 11.35 -45.42 -11.77
C ALA A 1181 12.25 -46.07 -12.83
N VAL A 1182 13.34 -45.38 -13.22
CA VAL A 1182 14.31 -45.88 -14.20
C VAL A 1182 15.05 -47.13 -13.70
N GLN A 1183 15.46 -47.17 -12.43
CA GLN A 1183 16.11 -48.34 -11.84
C GLN A 1183 15.17 -49.56 -11.79
N SER A 1184 13.90 -49.37 -11.43
CA SER A 1184 12.91 -50.45 -11.35
C SER A 1184 12.59 -51.03 -12.74
N SER A 1185 12.44 -50.18 -13.77
CA SER A 1185 12.27 -50.63 -15.16
C SER A 1185 13.48 -51.42 -15.68
N ASN A 1186 14.70 -50.94 -15.41
CA ASN A 1186 15.91 -51.64 -15.81
C ASN A 1186 16.09 -52.98 -15.06
N ALA A 1187 15.66 -53.08 -13.80
CA ALA A 1187 15.68 -54.33 -13.04
C ALA A 1187 14.72 -55.39 -13.64
N GLN A 1188 13.50 -55.00 -14.02
CA GLN A 1188 12.55 -55.89 -14.70
C GLN A 1188 13.08 -56.40 -16.06
N LEU A 1189 13.80 -55.55 -16.80
CA LEU A 1189 14.52 -55.94 -18.02
C LEU A 1189 15.59 -57.02 -17.73
N VAL A 1190 16.35 -56.89 -16.64
CA VAL A 1190 17.39 -57.85 -16.24
C VAL A 1190 16.81 -59.16 -15.72
N GLU A 1191 15.70 -59.16 -14.99
CA GLU A 1191 15.01 -60.39 -14.58
C GLU A 1191 14.42 -61.14 -15.80
N THR A 1192 13.84 -60.41 -16.76
CA THR A 1192 13.28 -61.00 -17.99
C THR A 1192 14.34 -61.70 -18.86
N ILE A 1193 15.62 -61.32 -18.73
CA ILE A 1193 16.75 -61.93 -19.45
C ILE A 1193 17.29 -63.20 -18.74
N ASN A 1194 17.00 -63.41 -17.45
CA ASN A 1194 17.63 -64.46 -16.62
C ASN A 1194 16.71 -65.66 -16.29
N VAL A 1195 15.89 -66.12 -17.25
CA VAL A 1195 15.02 -67.31 -17.08
C VAL A 1195 15.45 -68.48 -17.97
N GLU A 1196 16.68 -68.95 -17.77
CA GLU A 1196 17.00 -70.38 -17.93
C GLU A 1196 17.70 -70.90 -16.67
N THR A 1197 17.08 -71.88 -16.00
CA THR A 1197 17.70 -72.61 -14.89
C THR A 1197 17.49 -74.11 -15.11
N PRO A 1198 18.53 -74.92 -14.85
CA PRO A 1198 18.24 -76.20 -14.21
C PRO A 1198 19.23 -76.59 -13.11
N ALA A 1199 18.70 -76.69 -11.89
CA ALA A 1199 19.03 -77.66 -10.83
C ALA A 1199 20.48 -77.86 -10.34
N LEU A 1200 20.64 -77.97 -9.01
CA LEU A 1200 20.86 -79.29 -8.36
C LEU A 1200 20.85 -79.24 -6.80
N GLN A 1201 20.07 -80.16 -6.23
CA GLN A 1201 20.31 -80.97 -5.02
C GLN A 1201 20.81 -80.36 -3.66
N ALA A 1202 19.94 -80.55 -2.66
CA ALA A 1202 20.17 -81.37 -1.45
C ALA A 1202 20.77 -80.78 -0.14
N SER A 1203 19.86 -80.67 0.83
CA SER A 1203 19.95 -81.19 2.23
C SER A 1203 20.94 -80.63 3.26
N SER A 1204 20.32 -80.18 4.37
CA SER A 1204 20.73 -80.36 5.78
C SER A 1204 22.07 -79.81 6.29
N ASN A 1205 21.99 -78.87 7.24
CA ASN A 1205 22.10 -79.25 8.66
C ASN A 1205 21.40 -78.24 9.58
N ALA A 1206 21.27 -78.57 10.88
CA ALA A 1206 20.45 -77.84 11.84
C ALA A 1206 21.25 -77.33 13.06
N ASN A 1207 20.67 -76.33 13.73
CA ASN A 1207 20.88 -75.91 15.13
C ASN A 1207 22.33 -75.74 15.63
N GLN A 1208 22.64 -74.50 16.05
CA GLN A 1208 22.62 -74.23 17.49
C GLN A 1208 22.34 -72.75 17.79
N GLN A 1209 21.80 -72.48 18.99
CA GLN A 1209 21.58 -71.14 19.51
C GLN A 1209 22.80 -70.74 20.34
N GLU A 1210 23.21 -69.48 20.24
CA GLU A 1210 23.83 -68.80 21.37
C GLU A 1210 23.33 -67.35 21.41
N SER A 1211 23.15 -66.83 22.62
CA SER A 1211 22.36 -65.62 22.86
C SER A 1211 23.20 -64.51 23.49
N HIS A 1212 23.22 -63.31 22.91
CA HIS A 1212 23.45 -62.09 23.68
C HIS A 1212 22.74 -60.86 23.07
N GLN A 1213 21.83 -60.30 23.87
CA GLN A 1213 21.45 -58.89 23.97
C GLN A 1213 21.61 -57.96 22.74
N THR A 1214 20.48 -57.52 22.20
CA THR A 1214 20.31 -56.14 21.71
C THR A 1214 19.27 -55.42 22.56
N ARG A 1215 19.48 -54.13 22.83
CA ARG A 1215 18.62 -53.33 23.71
C ARG A 1215 18.44 -51.91 23.14
N HIS A 1216 17.18 -51.55 22.93
CA HIS A 1216 16.62 -50.20 22.97
C HIS A 1216 17.12 -49.07 22.02
N THR A 1217 16.10 -48.44 21.41
CA THR A 1217 15.80 -46.99 21.36
C THR A 1217 16.33 -46.09 20.24
N ASP A 1218 15.33 -45.53 19.54
CA ASP A 1218 15.09 -44.11 19.25
C ASP A 1218 15.51 -43.46 17.92
N SER A 1219 14.45 -43.10 17.18
CA SER A 1219 14.19 -41.75 16.63
C SER A 1219 15.24 -41.10 15.73
N MET A 1220 14.96 -41.13 14.42
CA MET A 1220 15.12 -39.95 13.57
C MET A 1220 14.27 -40.06 12.29
N PHE A 1221 13.88 -38.89 11.73
CA PHE A 1221 13.19 -38.71 10.45
C PHE A 1221 11.69 -39.06 10.33
N GLU A 1222 10.89 -38.58 11.29
CA GLU A 1222 9.67 -37.87 10.87
C GLU A 1222 10.03 -36.38 10.70
N ILE A 1223 9.63 -35.77 9.58
CA ILE A 1223 9.73 -34.32 9.36
C ILE A 1223 8.30 -33.78 9.34
N ASN A 1224 7.91 -33.08 10.40
CA ASN A 1224 6.62 -32.44 10.50
C ASN A 1224 6.58 -31.22 9.54
N LEU A 1225 5.74 -31.29 8.50
CA LEU A 1225 5.57 -30.23 7.50
C LEU A 1225 4.77 -29.03 8.06
N ASP A 1226 3.74 -29.28 8.87
CA ASP A 1226 2.88 -28.26 9.49
C ASP A 1226 3.67 -27.32 10.42
N ALA A 1227 4.76 -27.82 11.00
CA ALA A 1227 5.68 -27.03 11.82
C ALA A 1227 6.60 -26.11 11.00
N PHE A 1228 6.68 -26.29 9.67
CA PHE A 1228 7.62 -25.55 8.82
C PHE A 1228 7.00 -24.25 8.26
N GLU A 1229 5.70 -24.22 7.98
CA GLU A 1229 5.00 -23.04 7.43
C GLU A 1229 5.00 -21.84 8.40
N GLN A 1230 5.06 -22.09 9.71
CA GLN A 1230 4.84 -21.07 10.76
C GLN A 1230 6.05 -20.15 11.03
N THR A 1231 7.09 -20.16 10.20
CA THR A 1231 8.39 -19.52 10.51
C THR A 1231 8.97 -18.58 9.44
N MET A 1232 8.24 -18.23 8.37
CA MET A 1232 8.71 -17.34 7.30
C MET A 1232 7.88 -16.03 7.19
N PRO A 1233 8.49 -14.83 6.92
CA PRO A 1233 7.78 -13.56 7.10
C PRO A 1233 7.03 -13.02 5.86
N TYR A 1234 7.23 -13.59 4.66
CA TYR A 1234 6.63 -13.08 3.41
C TYR A 1234 6.31 -14.21 2.41
N PRO A 1235 5.14 -14.17 1.73
CA PRO A 1235 4.84 -15.07 0.62
C PRO A 1235 5.60 -14.63 -0.64
N LEU A 1236 6.49 -15.48 -1.16
CA LEU A 1236 7.20 -15.26 -2.42
C LEU A 1236 6.31 -15.64 -3.62
N PRO A 1237 6.06 -14.73 -4.59
CA PRO A 1237 5.37 -15.09 -5.83
C PRO A 1237 6.35 -15.83 -6.77
N MET A 1238 6.43 -17.15 -6.59
CA MET A 1238 7.06 -18.12 -7.50
C MET A 1238 6.32 -19.46 -7.37
N VAL A 1239 5.78 -19.98 -8.48
CA VAL A 1239 4.86 -21.13 -8.48
C VAL A 1239 5.61 -22.46 -8.34
N TRP A 1240 5.90 -22.87 -7.09
CA TRP A 1240 6.59 -24.14 -6.79
C TRP A 1240 6.02 -24.93 -5.60
N ASP A 1241 4.73 -24.76 -5.27
CA ASP A 1241 3.93 -25.81 -4.63
C ASP A 1241 3.66 -26.95 -5.63
N LEU A 1242 4.75 -27.59 -6.07
CA LEU A 1242 4.71 -28.84 -6.80
C LEU A 1242 4.34 -29.94 -5.80
N ASP A 1243 3.05 -30.24 -5.73
CA ASP A 1243 2.60 -31.46 -5.07
C ASP A 1243 3.22 -32.68 -5.77
N THR A 1244 4.30 -33.19 -5.20
CA THR A 1244 4.98 -34.37 -5.74
C THR A 1244 4.21 -35.67 -5.48
N SER A 1245 3.09 -35.64 -4.74
CA SER A 1245 2.21 -36.79 -4.52
C SER A 1245 1.58 -37.28 -5.83
N LEU A 1246 1.27 -36.35 -6.74
CA LEU A 1246 0.75 -36.58 -8.09
C LEU A 1246 1.62 -37.54 -8.91
N TRP A 1247 2.94 -37.53 -8.67
CA TRP A 1247 3.90 -38.41 -9.31
C TRP A 1247 4.12 -39.72 -8.54
N THR A 1248 3.86 -39.74 -7.23
CA THR A 1248 3.90 -40.97 -6.41
C THR A 1248 2.85 -41.99 -6.85
N SER A 1249 1.72 -41.56 -7.44
CA SER A 1249 0.71 -42.47 -8.01
C SER A 1249 1.01 -42.96 -9.43
N THR A 1250 2.12 -42.51 -10.02
CA THR A 1250 2.57 -42.88 -11.39
C THR A 1250 3.72 -43.90 -11.37
N ILE A 1251 4.25 -44.20 -10.17
CA ILE A 1251 5.45 -45.01 -9.90
C ILE A 1251 5.04 -46.28 -9.15
#